data_AF-A0A1H7EQM1-F1
#
_entry.id   AF-A0A1H7EQM1-F1
#
_cell.length_a   1.000
_cell.length_b   1.000
_cell.length_c   1.000
_cell.angle_alpha   90.00
_cell.angle_beta   90.00
_cell.angle_gamma   90.00
#
_symmetry.space_group_name_H-M   'P 1'
#
loop_
_entity.id
_entity.type
_entity.pdbx_description
1 polymer ?
#
loop_
_entity_poly.entity_id
_entity_poly.type
_entity_poly.pdbx_seq_one_letter_code
_entity_poly.pdbx_strand_id
1 'polypeptide(L)'
;MAKKNSGSTAAAVGIGALVLIAAVPREAWIVIGIIVVVCFILYAFMRSRQSKAKDVPAFKQASYGSIPAAEELGRRNRVVKSFERPPRTTEPSVVVAQPVASKDEEPVRIATAPENRSFRLPDASKGKGPAQWIPAGQAVTVDGLTIPGGMVYVGATLRTPSGGVDPSLIDPSKQVAKYGDFTQRAMNEMGYWPSYSEISPNSRRAYLEWLAGGRSHSEADIGFVFLFFYGLERRLLVDGSNDANLLEAELPGITQELRRLLSIYGRKSGSFLNYATQLLDWASVVRYKADLYNSPIPEFSKAMELPLYVRLALGRAALDGVPVPAHLALEWAKLDPNSSLRTPAIRCGEEFDKLFVQKYTESFGVGLALPRNRTKLRFVYRAASAGLRGLDPTLTFPDVPDVSALTAPVKKVQKVVEDATKALESYSRYVGKNPDAKSALEGLLQLPATLWPPEAQQVLATLKARMGEGMIALSFQELLTSLDAKSALTRDKTLALARALESLNIGIEPDVLGGAKLPKPDEKVVLFSVPPGEELSRATPAYQAAALTLQLASAVATADGDFSVAEMTHLRTQVQSWTHLTPNHIRRLLAHLRLLMLAPASLTSLKKKLEPLDAAAKEAVAAFMATVAQSDGAVSPMEVKMLEKVYKALGIEPKKVFSDVHAAAAGTRPAPGAEKVATTGFKLDPARIAALQKDTEKVSALLAGIFAEVEAAPALVEELAEEEGGAAASLLGLDEAHAAFARSLLSRPQWTRAELMDLAADLELMLDGALERINEASFDAYDAPFTEGDDPVDINTEVFEKIAA
;
A
#
# COMPACT_ATOMS: atom_id res chain seq x y z
N MET A 1 2.61 27.42 -83.98
CA MET A 1 3.55 26.37 -84.44
C MET A 1 4.51 26.05 -83.32
N ALA A 2 4.66 24.75 -83.00
CA ALA A 2 5.79 24.06 -82.36
C ALA A 2 5.30 23.05 -81.31
N LYS A 3 5.20 21.79 -81.77
CA LYS A 3 5.14 20.56 -80.96
C LYS A 3 6.39 20.45 -80.06
N LYS A 4 6.24 19.98 -78.82
CA LYS A 4 7.32 19.26 -78.13
C LYS A 4 6.81 18.18 -77.18
N ASN A 5 6.90 16.95 -77.69
CA ASN A 5 7.07 15.63 -77.06
C ASN A 5 6.59 15.40 -75.61
N SER A 6 5.41 14.78 -75.50
CA SER A 6 5.06 13.83 -74.45
C SER A 6 5.77 12.50 -74.71
N GLY A 7 6.70 12.10 -73.85
CA GLY A 7 7.38 10.80 -74.00
C GLY A 7 8.36 10.43 -72.89
N SER A 8 8.78 11.37 -72.03
CA SER A 8 9.81 11.11 -71.02
C SER A 8 9.29 10.91 -69.59
N THR A 9 8.02 11.13 -69.30
CA THR A 9 7.51 11.11 -67.91
C THR A 9 6.98 9.75 -67.48
N ALA A 10 6.49 8.89 -68.38
CA ALA A 10 6.00 7.56 -68.01
C ALA A 10 7.14 6.56 -67.73
N ALA A 11 8.24 6.62 -68.50
CA ALA A 11 9.41 5.76 -68.28
C ALA A 11 10.18 6.13 -67.00
N ALA A 12 10.25 7.42 -66.64
CA ALA A 12 10.92 7.87 -65.42
C ALA A 12 10.17 7.47 -64.14
N VAL A 13 8.83 7.43 -64.17
CA VAL A 13 8.01 7.00 -63.01
C VAL A 13 8.08 5.47 -62.82
N GLY A 14 8.11 4.70 -63.90
CA GLY A 14 8.27 3.23 -63.82
C GLY A 14 9.65 2.79 -63.30
N ILE A 15 10.73 3.48 -63.70
CA ILE A 15 12.08 3.20 -63.21
C ILE A 15 12.25 3.67 -61.75
N GLY A 16 11.66 4.81 -61.37
CA GLY A 16 11.66 5.28 -59.98
C GLY A 16 10.95 4.33 -59.00
N ALA A 17 9.82 3.73 -59.42
CA ALA A 17 9.11 2.74 -58.60
C ALA A 17 9.89 1.42 -58.44
N LEU A 18 10.61 0.97 -59.48
CA LEU A 18 11.46 -0.23 -59.41
C LEU A 18 12.71 0.00 -58.55
N VAL A 19 13.28 1.21 -58.56
CA VAL A 19 14.40 1.58 -57.66
C VAL A 19 13.95 1.67 -56.21
N LEU A 20 12.74 2.18 -55.94
CA LEU A 20 12.16 2.19 -54.59
C LEU A 20 11.87 0.78 -54.07
N ILE A 21 11.42 -0.14 -54.92
CA ILE A 21 11.19 -1.55 -54.55
C ILE A 21 12.52 -2.30 -54.28
N ALA A 22 13.58 -1.97 -55.03
CA ALA A 22 14.91 -2.53 -54.84
C ALA A 22 15.66 -1.94 -53.63
N ALA A 23 15.26 -0.76 -53.14
CA ALA A 23 15.81 -0.10 -51.96
C ALA A 23 15.18 -0.59 -50.64
N VAL A 24 14.12 -1.41 -50.71
CA VAL A 24 13.54 -2.06 -49.53
C VAL A 24 14.46 -3.20 -49.10
N PRO A 25 15.00 -3.17 -47.86
CA PRO A 25 15.89 -4.21 -47.35
C PRO A 25 15.23 -5.60 -47.44
N ARG A 26 16.01 -6.64 -47.74
CA ARG A 26 15.49 -8.03 -47.85
C ARG A 26 14.69 -8.45 -46.62
N GLU A 27 15.04 -7.93 -45.44
CA GLU A 27 14.34 -8.21 -44.19
C GLU A 27 12.91 -7.63 -44.14
N ALA A 28 12.65 -6.49 -44.79
CA ALA A 28 11.30 -5.94 -44.86
C ALA A 28 10.38 -6.78 -45.77
N TRP A 29 10.93 -7.41 -46.82
CA TRP A 29 10.19 -8.39 -47.63
C TRP A 29 9.92 -9.70 -46.87
N ILE A 30 10.83 -10.10 -45.97
CA ILE A 30 10.64 -11.25 -45.08
C ILE A 30 9.53 -10.95 -44.06
N VAL A 31 9.53 -9.76 -43.46
CA VAL A 31 8.47 -9.34 -42.51
C VAL A 31 7.11 -9.26 -43.20
N ILE A 32 7.02 -8.70 -44.41
CA ILE A 32 5.77 -8.68 -45.20
C ILE A 32 5.33 -10.11 -45.54
N GLY A 33 6.27 -11.00 -45.91
CA GLY A 33 5.99 -12.42 -46.14
C GLY A 33 5.44 -13.13 -44.91
N ILE A 34 6.03 -12.89 -43.73
CA ILE A 34 5.58 -13.44 -42.45
C ILE A 34 4.18 -12.92 -42.10
N ILE A 35 3.90 -11.62 -42.30
CA ILE A 35 2.56 -11.05 -42.06
C ILE A 35 1.53 -11.71 -42.99
N VAL A 36 1.84 -11.92 -44.26
CA VAL A 36 0.93 -12.60 -45.20
C VAL A 36 0.69 -14.05 -44.78
N VAL A 37 1.72 -14.77 -44.33
CA VAL A 37 1.60 -16.15 -43.83
C VAL A 37 0.79 -16.21 -42.54
N VAL A 38 1.01 -15.30 -41.59
CA VAL A 38 0.23 -15.19 -40.34
C VAL A 38 -1.22 -14.84 -40.64
N CYS A 39 -1.48 -13.89 -41.55
CA CYS A 39 -2.84 -13.59 -42.01
C CYS A 39 -3.49 -14.79 -42.70
N PHE A 40 -2.75 -15.59 -43.47
CA PHE A 40 -3.26 -16.80 -44.10
C PHE A 40 -3.55 -17.91 -43.09
N ILE A 41 -2.69 -18.10 -42.08
CA ILE A 41 -2.89 -19.05 -40.98
C ILE A 41 -4.10 -18.63 -40.12
N LEU A 42 -4.24 -17.34 -39.80
CA LEU A 42 -5.40 -16.80 -39.08
C LEU A 42 -6.68 -16.95 -39.91
N TYR A 43 -6.62 -16.69 -41.22
CA TYR A 43 -7.74 -16.92 -42.13
C TYR A 43 -8.12 -18.40 -42.22
N ALA A 44 -7.14 -19.31 -42.30
CA ALA A 44 -7.36 -20.75 -42.31
C ALA A 44 -7.91 -21.27 -40.97
N PHE A 45 -7.45 -20.70 -39.84
CA PHE A 45 -7.92 -21.03 -38.50
C PHE A 45 -9.34 -20.50 -38.23
N MET A 46 -9.66 -19.30 -38.70
CA MET A 46 -11.04 -18.77 -38.68
C MET A 46 -11.97 -19.60 -39.58
N ARG A 47 -11.49 -20.03 -40.75
CA ARG A 47 -12.24 -20.87 -41.69
C ARG A 47 -12.45 -22.30 -41.17
N SER A 48 -11.49 -22.87 -40.43
CA SER A 48 -11.64 -24.20 -39.81
C SER A 48 -12.55 -24.18 -38.58
N ARG A 49 -12.63 -23.05 -37.86
CA ARG A 49 -13.66 -22.82 -36.83
C ARG A 49 -15.06 -22.64 -37.44
N GLN A 50 -15.17 -22.02 -38.61
CA GLN A 50 -16.45 -21.93 -39.34
C GLN A 50 -16.92 -23.28 -39.92
N SER A 51 -16.01 -24.21 -40.27
CA SER A 51 -16.41 -25.56 -40.71
C SER A 51 -16.83 -26.45 -39.54
N LYS A 52 -16.24 -26.27 -38.34
CA LYS A 52 -16.67 -26.98 -37.11
C LYS A 52 -17.98 -26.45 -36.51
N ALA A 53 -18.47 -25.30 -36.96
CA ALA A 53 -19.75 -24.73 -36.55
C ALA A 53 -20.93 -25.11 -37.47
N LYS A 54 -20.73 -25.96 -38.49
CA LYS A 54 -21.75 -26.32 -39.49
C LYS A 54 -22.54 -27.60 -39.22
N ASP A 55 -22.24 -28.35 -38.16
CA ASP A 55 -22.98 -29.56 -37.78
C ASP A 55 -23.89 -29.33 -36.55
N VAL A 56 -24.82 -28.37 -36.63
CA VAL A 56 -26.04 -28.31 -35.81
C VAL A 56 -27.15 -27.65 -36.67
N PRO A 57 -28.36 -28.22 -36.79
CA PRO A 57 -29.37 -27.74 -37.74
C PRO A 57 -29.95 -26.36 -37.38
N ALA A 58 -30.13 -25.54 -38.41
CA ALA A 58 -30.52 -24.13 -38.34
C ALA A 58 -32.00 -23.91 -37.98
N PHE A 59 -32.26 -23.03 -37.00
CA PHE A 59 -33.53 -22.30 -36.87
C PHE A 59 -33.33 -20.87 -37.44
N LYS A 60 -34.06 -20.53 -38.51
CA LYS A 60 -34.03 -19.21 -39.15
C LYS A 60 -34.79 -18.20 -38.28
N GLN A 61 -34.15 -17.08 -37.95
CA GLN A 61 -34.86 -15.87 -37.57
C GLN A 61 -34.40 -14.68 -38.42
N ALA A 62 -35.40 -13.97 -38.94
CA ALA A 62 -35.30 -12.95 -39.95
C ALA A 62 -34.65 -11.66 -39.41
N SER A 63 -33.81 -11.07 -40.27
CA SER A 63 -33.32 -9.71 -40.20
C SER A 63 -34.48 -8.72 -40.38
N TYR A 64 -34.64 -7.77 -39.45
CA TYR A 64 -35.31 -6.49 -39.71
C TYR A 64 -34.24 -5.42 -39.88
N GLY A 65 -34.11 -4.96 -41.13
CA GLY A 65 -33.30 -3.81 -41.50
C GLY A 65 -34.01 -2.49 -41.17
N SER A 66 -33.17 -1.53 -40.82
CA SER A 66 -33.34 -0.08 -40.71
C SER A 66 -34.49 0.59 -41.48
N ILE A 67 -35.17 1.51 -40.79
CA ILE A 67 -36.05 2.55 -41.32
C ILE A 67 -35.20 3.76 -41.77
N PRO A 68 -35.49 4.38 -42.93
CA PRO A 68 -35.29 5.81 -43.12
C PRO A 68 -36.63 6.56 -43.24
N ALA A 69 -36.65 7.78 -42.72
CA ALA A 69 -37.77 8.71 -42.69
C ALA A 69 -38.04 9.38 -44.05
N ALA A 70 -39.31 9.69 -44.36
CA ALA A 70 -39.74 10.90 -45.08
C ALA A 70 -41.29 11.01 -45.13
N GLU A 71 -41.73 12.27 -45.13
CA GLU A 71 -43.09 12.83 -45.12
C GLU A 71 -43.92 12.67 -46.42
N GLU A 72 -45.19 13.09 -46.27
CA GLU A 72 -46.14 13.65 -47.25
C GLU A 72 -47.20 12.78 -47.97
N LEU A 73 -48.46 13.17 -47.67
CA LEU A 73 -49.66 13.35 -48.50
C LEU A 73 -50.05 12.33 -49.59
N GLY A 74 -51.34 11.92 -49.55
CA GLY A 74 -52.12 11.76 -50.79
C GLY A 74 -53.30 10.79 -50.75
N ARG A 75 -54.52 11.33 -50.58
CA ARG A 75 -55.79 10.67 -50.95
C ARG A 75 -55.81 10.25 -52.43
N ARG A 76 -56.34 9.05 -52.76
CA ARG A 76 -57.43 8.83 -53.77
C ARG A 76 -57.84 7.36 -53.94
N ASN A 77 -59.10 7.21 -54.36
CA ASN A 77 -60.02 6.07 -54.35
C ASN A 77 -59.84 4.99 -55.45
N ARG A 78 -60.61 3.89 -55.26
CA ARG A 78 -61.36 3.06 -56.25
C ARG A 78 -60.56 1.90 -56.89
N VAL A 79 -61.04 0.66 -57.13
CA VAL A 79 -62.38 0.03 -57.34
C VAL A 79 -62.32 -1.46 -56.93
N VAL A 80 -63.49 -1.99 -56.54
CA VAL A 80 -63.88 -3.39 -56.24
C VAL A 80 -63.65 -4.38 -57.38
N LYS A 81 -63.29 -5.64 -57.06
CA LYS A 81 -63.78 -6.84 -57.77
C LYS A 81 -63.87 -8.06 -56.84
N SER A 82 -65.08 -8.59 -56.79
CA SER A 82 -65.58 -9.83 -56.17
C SER A 82 -64.94 -11.10 -56.73
N PHE A 83 -64.93 -12.21 -55.97
CA PHE A 83 -65.51 -13.51 -56.35
C PHE A 83 -65.40 -14.55 -55.21
N GLU A 84 -66.40 -15.42 -55.19
CA GLU A 84 -66.83 -16.37 -54.15
C GLU A 84 -65.95 -17.62 -53.94
N ARG A 85 -66.14 -18.27 -52.78
CA ARG A 85 -65.66 -19.61 -52.40
C ARG A 85 -66.73 -20.69 -52.65
N PRO A 86 -66.34 -21.93 -53.00
CA PRO A 86 -67.18 -23.13 -52.82
C PRO A 86 -66.72 -24.03 -51.63
N PRO A 87 -67.54 -25.03 -51.20
CA PRO A 87 -67.42 -25.69 -49.88
C PRO A 87 -67.07 -27.22 -49.87
N ARG A 88 -66.66 -27.67 -48.66
CA ARG A 88 -66.78 -28.98 -47.93
C ARG A 88 -66.62 -30.36 -48.61
N THR A 89 -65.88 -31.27 -47.95
CA THR A 89 -66.25 -32.57 -47.28
C THR A 89 -64.95 -33.27 -46.78
N THR A 90 -64.83 -34.00 -45.67
CA THR A 90 -65.43 -35.30 -45.27
C THR A 90 -65.22 -35.64 -43.76
N GLU A 91 -65.91 -36.69 -43.28
CA GLU A 91 -66.23 -37.18 -41.92
C GLU A 91 -65.10 -37.88 -41.12
N PRO A 92 -65.37 -38.37 -39.87
CA PRO A 92 -65.60 -39.83 -39.74
C PRO A 92 -66.70 -40.30 -38.74
N SER A 93 -67.00 -41.59 -38.88
CA SER A 93 -68.17 -42.38 -38.48
C SER A 93 -68.33 -42.80 -37.01
N VAL A 94 -69.58 -43.11 -36.65
CA VAL A 94 -70.06 -43.78 -35.42
C VAL A 94 -70.54 -45.20 -35.76
N VAL A 95 -70.30 -46.19 -34.89
CA VAL A 95 -71.01 -47.48 -34.86
C VAL A 95 -71.52 -47.78 -33.44
N VAL A 96 -72.71 -48.36 -33.42
CA VAL A 96 -73.76 -48.55 -32.41
C VAL A 96 -73.53 -49.79 -31.51
N ALA A 97 -74.04 -49.75 -30.26
CA ALA A 97 -74.83 -50.83 -29.64
C ALA A 97 -75.48 -50.40 -28.30
N GLN A 98 -76.82 -50.48 -28.23
CA GLN A 98 -77.69 -50.51 -27.04
C GLN A 98 -78.22 -51.96 -26.89
N PRO A 99 -78.70 -52.45 -25.71
CA PRO A 99 -80.13 -52.25 -25.33
C PRO A 99 -80.56 -52.36 -23.83
N VAL A 100 -81.63 -51.60 -23.51
CA VAL A 100 -82.87 -51.99 -22.79
C VAL A 100 -82.92 -52.12 -21.24
N ALA A 101 -84.08 -51.67 -20.73
CA ALA A 101 -84.53 -51.40 -19.37
C ALA A 101 -84.95 -52.61 -18.51
N SER A 102 -84.95 -52.47 -17.18
CA SER A 102 -86.16 -52.37 -16.31
C SER A 102 -85.91 -52.75 -14.82
N LYS A 103 -86.63 -52.01 -13.95
CA LYS A 103 -87.10 -52.22 -12.55
C LYS A 103 -86.49 -53.30 -11.64
N ASP A 104 -86.14 -52.89 -10.41
CA ASP A 104 -86.71 -53.44 -9.16
C ASP A 104 -86.54 -52.45 -7.99
N GLU A 105 -87.62 -52.29 -7.20
CA GLU A 105 -87.71 -51.55 -5.95
C GLU A 105 -87.48 -52.50 -4.76
N GLU A 106 -86.71 -52.10 -3.74
CA GLU A 106 -87.17 -52.12 -2.34
C GLU A 106 -86.20 -51.35 -1.40
N PRO A 107 -86.71 -50.79 -0.27
CA PRO A 107 -86.06 -49.72 0.49
C PRO A 107 -85.38 -50.19 1.78
N VAL A 108 -84.26 -49.56 2.18
CA VAL A 108 -83.74 -49.69 3.57
C VAL A 108 -83.37 -48.34 4.17
N ARG A 109 -84.30 -47.92 5.04
CA ARG A 109 -84.23 -47.14 6.30
C ARG A 109 -83.04 -46.22 6.59
N ILE A 110 -83.45 -44.98 6.85
CA ILE A 110 -82.81 -43.87 7.52
C ILE A 110 -82.20 -44.27 8.87
N ALA A 111 -80.94 -43.89 9.10
CA ALA A 111 -80.41 -43.60 10.43
C ALA A 111 -80.21 -42.09 10.56
N THR A 112 -80.92 -41.47 11.50
CA THR A 112 -80.84 -40.05 11.84
C THR A 112 -79.65 -39.73 12.75
N ALA A 113 -78.91 -38.69 12.34
CA ALA A 113 -78.17 -37.69 13.13
C ALA A 113 -76.86 -38.12 13.86
N PRO A 114 -75.87 -37.21 14.05
CA PRO A 114 -76.09 -35.79 14.33
C PRO A 114 -75.46 -34.79 13.35
N GLU A 115 -76.21 -33.69 13.23
CA GLU A 115 -75.77 -32.37 12.79
C GLU A 115 -74.60 -31.87 13.65
N ASN A 116 -73.47 -31.58 12.99
CA ASN A 116 -72.69 -30.35 13.15
C ASN A 116 -71.36 -30.51 12.40
N ARG A 117 -71.37 -30.21 11.11
CA ARG A 117 -70.17 -29.75 10.42
C ARG A 117 -70.55 -28.54 9.59
N SER A 118 -70.43 -27.38 10.21
CA SER A 118 -70.34 -26.11 9.50
C SER A 118 -69.26 -26.23 8.43
N PHE A 119 -69.65 -26.34 7.17
CA PHE A 119 -68.71 -26.13 6.06
C PHE A 119 -68.38 -24.64 6.04
N ARG A 120 -67.23 -24.29 6.62
CA ARG A 120 -66.60 -22.99 6.36
C ARG A 120 -66.25 -22.99 4.88
N LEU A 121 -66.92 -22.14 4.09
CA LEU A 121 -66.38 -21.72 2.81
C LEU A 121 -64.95 -21.19 3.09
N PRO A 122 -63.92 -21.61 2.32
CA PRO A 122 -62.59 -21.05 2.48
C PRO A 122 -62.68 -19.52 2.37
N ASP A 123 -61.97 -18.81 3.25
CA ASP A 123 -61.79 -17.37 3.10
C ASP A 123 -61.32 -17.07 1.67
N ALA A 124 -61.87 -16.00 1.07
CA ALA A 124 -61.48 -15.56 -0.26
C ALA A 124 -59.94 -15.44 -0.34
N SER A 125 -59.33 -16.15 -1.30
CA SER A 125 -57.88 -16.22 -1.48
C SER A 125 -57.24 -14.81 -1.43
N LYS A 126 -56.50 -14.51 -0.36
CA LYS A 126 -55.60 -13.34 -0.33
C LYS A 126 -54.51 -13.60 -1.38
N GLY A 127 -54.51 -12.85 -2.49
CA GLY A 127 -53.49 -13.01 -3.53
C GLY A 127 -53.82 -12.53 -4.95
N LYS A 128 -55.03 -12.02 -5.24
CA LYS A 128 -55.44 -11.63 -6.61
C LYS A 128 -55.21 -10.15 -6.98
N GLY A 129 -54.59 -9.36 -6.11
CA GLY A 129 -54.36 -7.92 -6.32
C GLY A 129 -52.98 -7.59 -6.92
N PRO A 130 -52.72 -6.31 -7.26
CA PRO A 130 -51.38 -5.86 -7.63
C PRO A 130 -50.38 -6.18 -6.52
N ALA A 131 -49.13 -6.44 -6.92
CA ALA A 131 -48.09 -6.82 -5.98
C ALA A 131 -47.84 -5.72 -4.94
N GLN A 132 -47.67 -6.13 -3.70
CA GLN A 132 -47.29 -5.26 -2.60
C GLN A 132 -45.85 -5.56 -2.19
N TRP A 133 -45.08 -4.50 -1.96
CA TRP A 133 -43.79 -4.61 -1.29
C TRP A 133 -44.01 -4.89 0.19
N ILE A 134 -43.41 -5.98 0.68
CA ILE A 134 -43.38 -6.31 2.09
C ILE A 134 -42.09 -5.73 2.67
N PRO A 135 -42.13 -4.72 3.56
CA PRO A 135 -40.93 -4.08 4.10
C PRO A 135 -40.07 -5.00 4.97
N ALA A 136 -38.86 -4.53 5.26
CA ALA A 136 -37.93 -5.19 6.17
C ALA A 136 -38.59 -5.54 7.52
N GLY A 137 -38.44 -6.78 7.96
CA GLY A 137 -38.94 -7.25 9.25
C GLY A 137 -40.46 -7.47 9.33
N GLN A 138 -41.21 -7.24 8.24
CA GLN A 138 -42.61 -7.62 8.16
C GLN A 138 -42.74 -9.04 7.59
N ALA A 139 -43.49 -9.89 8.30
CA ALA A 139 -43.70 -11.26 7.88
C ALA A 139 -44.83 -11.38 6.85
N VAL A 140 -44.67 -12.30 5.90
CA VAL A 140 -45.70 -12.68 4.93
C VAL A 140 -45.76 -14.19 4.78
N THR A 141 -46.96 -14.75 4.62
CA THR A 141 -47.16 -16.19 4.40
C THR A 141 -47.51 -16.46 2.94
N VAL A 142 -46.76 -17.35 2.29
CA VAL A 142 -46.97 -17.79 0.91
C VAL A 142 -46.92 -19.31 0.88
N ASP A 143 -47.97 -19.95 0.33
CA ASP A 143 -48.09 -21.42 0.27
C ASP A 143 -47.81 -22.13 1.61
N GLY A 144 -48.30 -21.55 2.71
CA GLY A 144 -48.12 -22.09 4.07
C GLY A 144 -46.72 -21.88 4.68
N LEU A 145 -45.77 -21.28 3.96
CA LEU A 145 -44.46 -20.90 4.48
C LEU A 145 -44.47 -19.45 4.94
N THR A 146 -43.98 -19.20 6.16
CA THR A 146 -43.84 -17.83 6.68
C THR A 146 -42.45 -17.30 6.37
N ILE A 147 -42.39 -16.19 5.65
CA ILE A 147 -41.18 -15.44 5.34
C ILE A 147 -41.07 -14.31 6.36
N PRO A 148 -40.19 -14.40 7.37
CA PRO A 148 -40.17 -13.44 8.47
C PRO A 148 -39.46 -12.12 8.13
N GLY A 149 -38.55 -12.13 7.16
CA GLY A 149 -37.65 -11.01 6.89
C GLY A 149 -38.17 -9.93 5.93
N GLY A 150 -39.28 -10.17 5.25
CA GLY A 150 -39.82 -9.29 4.21
C GLY A 150 -38.81 -8.98 3.09
N MET A 151 -38.81 -7.74 2.61
CA MET A 151 -38.07 -7.23 1.44
C MET A 151 -38.39 -7.97 0.13
N VAL A 152 -39.67 -8.29 -0.08
CA VAL A 152 -40.14 -9.05 -1.25
C VAL A 152 -41.41 -8.45 -1.82
N TYR A 153 -41.64 -8.64 -3.11
CA TYR A 153 -42.92 -8.30 -3.75
C TYR A 153 -43.83 -9.53 -3.79
N VAL A 154 -45.04 -9.41 -3.26
CA VAL A 154 -46.04 -10.50 -3.25
C VAL A 154 -47.36 -10.04 -3.85
N GLY A 155 -47.89 -10.77 -4.83
CA GLY A 155 -49.23 -10.54 -5.41
C GLY A 155 -49.37 -11.08 -6.84
N ALA A 156 -50.47 -10.77 -7.52
CA ALA A 156 -50.77 -11.36 -8.83
C ALA A 156 -50.08 -10.66 -10.01
N THR A 157 -49.78 -9.37 -9.88
CA THR A 157 -49.20 -8.58 -10.99
C THR A 157 -48.18 -7.56 -10.52
N LEU A 158 -46.99 -7.59 -11.12
CA LEU A 158 -45.95 -6.57 -11.05
C LEU A 158 -45.33 -6.48 -12.43
N ARG A 159 -45.36 -5.28 -13.03
CA ARG A 159 -44.87 -5.08 -14.40
C ARG A 159 -43.44 -4.54 -14.39
N THR A 160 -42.61 -5.07 -15.28
CA THR A 160 -41.33 -4.46 -15.60
C THR A 160 -41.53 -3.13 -16.33
N PRO A 161 -40.54 -2.23 -16.37
CA PRO A 161 -40.59 -1.04 -17.22
C PRO A 161 -40.87 -1.35 -18.70
N SER A 162 -40.47 -2.54 -19.17
CA SER A 162 -40.74 -3.06 -20.52
C SER A 162 -42.12 -3.73 -20.69
N GLY A 163 -42.96 -3.79 -19.64
CA GLY A 163 -44.32 -4.34 -19.68
C GLY A 163 -44.45 -5.86 -19.43
N GLY A 164 -43.34 -6.57 -19.26
CA GLY A 164 -43.30 -7.98 -18.87
C GLY A 164 -43.67 -8.24 -17.41
N VAL A 165 -43.68 -9.50 -16.99
CA VAL A 165 -43.82 -9.87 -15.57
C VAL A 165 -42.46 -9.68 -14.89
N ASP A 166 -42.44 -9.01 -13.74
CA ASP A 166 -41.20 -8.79 -13.02
C ASP A 166 -40.62 -10.10 -12.46
N PRO A 167 -39.33 -10.42 -12.71
CA PRO A 167 -38.71 -11.65 -12.22
C PRO A 167 -38.76 -11.85 -10.70
N SER A 168 -38.82 -10.76 -9.93
CA SER A 168 -38.84 -10.78 -8.45
C SER A 168 -40.23 -11.00 -7.85
N LEU A 169 -41.29 -11.02 -8.66
CA LEU A 169 -42.66 -11.15 -8.19
C LEU A 169 -42.94 -12.56 -7.64
N ILE A 170 -43.20 -12.66 -6.33
CA ILE A 170 -43.77 -13.86 -5.73
C ILE A 170 -45.28 -13.83 -5.99
N ASP A 171 -45.72 -14.61 -6.98
CA ASP A 171 -47.13 -14.77 -7.35
C ASP A 171 -47.76 -15.97 -6.63
N PRO A 172 -48.64 -15.76 -5.61
CA PRO A 172 -49.25 -16.85 -4.85
C PRO A 172 -50.19 -17.74 -5.67
N SER A 173 -50.55 -17.34 -6.89
CA SER A 173 -51.37 -18.17 -7.80
C SER A 173 -50.57 -19.24 -8.54
N LYS A 174 -49.24 -19.18 -8.52
CA LYS A 174 -48.37 -20.17 -9.14
C LYS A 174 -48.32 -21.46 -8.32
N GLN A 175 -48.25 -22.59 -9.01
CA GLN A 175 -48.11 -23.88 -8.37
C GLN A 175 -46.75 -23.99 -7.65
N VAL A 176 -46.80 -24.38 -6.37
CA VAL A 176 -45.65 -24.69 -5.52
C VAL A 176 -45.70 -26.17 -5.17
N ALA A 177 -44.55 -26.86 -5.26
CA ALA A 177 -44.47 -28.28 -4.93
C ALA A 177 -44.44 -28.52 -3.41
N LYS A 178 -44.66 -29.76 -2.99
CA LYS A 178 -44.57 -30.14 -1.57
C LYS A 178 -43.14 -30.13 -1.03
N TYR A 179 -42.16 -30.38 -1.90
CA TYR A 179 -40.75 -30.49 -1.57
C TYR A 179 -39.91 -29.63 -2.52
N GLY A 180 -38.89 -28.98 -1.98
CA GLY A 180 -37.86 -28.27 -2.72
C GLY A 180 -36.53 -28.44 -1.97
N ASP A 181 -35.43 -28.30 -2.70
CA ASP A 181 -34.08 -28.31 -2.11
C ASP A 181 -33.32 -27.12 -2.68
N PHE A 182 -33.12 -26.10 -1.84
CA PHE A 182 -32.42 -24.88 -2.26
C PHE A 182 -30.91 -25.07 -2.37
N THR A 183 -30.35 -26.21 -1.96
CA THR A 183 -28.90 -26.49 -2.03
C THR A 183 -28.49 -27.20 -3.31
N GLN A 184 -29.46 -27.78 -4.04
CA GLN A 184 -29.19 -28.43 -5.31
C GLN A 184 -29.04 -27.40 -6.43
N ARG A 185 -28.03 -27.64 -7.28
CA ARG A 185 -27.74 -26.76 -8.41
C ARG A 185 -28.84 -26.85 -9.45
N ALA A 186 -29.75 -25.89 -9.45
CA ALA A 186 -30.97 -25.92 -10.26
C ALA A 186 -30.76 -25.34 -11.69
N MET A 187 -29.54 -25.46 -12.24
CA MET A 187 -29.13 -24.77 -13.49
C MET A 187 -30.07 -25.05 -14.69
N ASN A 188 -30.60 -26.27 -14.79
CA ASN A 188 -31.54 -26.67 -15.84
C ASN A 188 -33.00 -26.26 -15.55
N GLU A 189 -33.36 -26.04 -14.27
CA GLU A 189 -34.72 -25.71 -13.84
C GLU A 189 -34.96 -24.20 -13.67
N MET A 190 -33.89 -23.44 -13.45
CA MET A 190 -33.94 -21.99 -13.21
C MET A 190 -33.50 -21.14 -14.40
N GLY A 191 -32.68 -21.70 -15.30
CA GLY A 191 -32.02 -20.94 -16.35
C GLY A 191 -30.98 -19.95 -15.81
N TYR A 192 -30.34 -19.21 -16.71
CA TYR A 192 -29.27 -18.26 -16.35
C TYR A 192 -29.79 -16.93 -15.78
N TRP A 193 -31.05 -16.56 -16.07
CA TRP A 193 -31.72 -15.35 -15.55
C TRP A 193 -33.08 -15.77 -14.98
N PRO A 194 -33.14 -16.24 -13.73
CA PRO A 194 -34.33 -16.85 -13.18
C PRO A 194 -35.47 -15.83 -13.05
N SER A 195 -36.71 -16.32 -13.20
CA SER A 195 -37.94 -15.57 -12.94
C SER A 195 -38.89 -16.43 -12.12
N TYR A 196 -39.39 -15.92 -11.00
CA TYR A 196 -40.28 -16.71 -10.12
C TYR A 196 -41.49 -17.27 -10.88
N SER A 197 -42.03 -16.53 -11.85
CA SER A 197 -43.18 -16.97 -12.64
C SER A 197 -42.87 -18.12 -13.60
N GLU A 198 -41.59 -18.36 -13.92
CA GLU A 198 -41.13 -19.30 -14.95
C GLU A 198 -40.42 -20.54 -14.38
N ILE A 199 -39.81 -20.44 -13.19
CA ILE A 199 -39.15 -21.58 -12.54
C ILE A 199 -40.13 -22.72 -12.19
N SER A 200 -39.60 -23.94 -12.02
CA SER A 200 -40.38 -25.14 -11.68
C SER A 200 -41.13 -24.99 -10.34
N PRO A 201 -42.27 -25.69 -10.11
CA PRO A 201 -42.93 -25.72 -8.81
C PRO A 201 -42.00 -26.15 -7.65
N ASN A 202 -41.04 -27.05 -7.90
CA ASN A 202 -40.02 -27.48 -6.93
C ASN A 202 -39.06 -26.33 -6.62
N SER A 203 -38.59 -25.61 -7.63
CA SER A 203 -37.76 -24.42 -7.47
C SER A 203 -38.50 -23.31 -6.71
N ARG A 204 -39.80 -23.08 -6.96
CA ARG A 204 -40.58 -22.13 -6.15
C ARG A 204 -40.63 -22.54 -4.68
N ARG A 205 -40.83 -23.83 -4.40
CA ARG A 205 -40.82 -24.36 -3.02
C ARG A 205 -39.48 -24.13 -2.34
N ALA A 206 -38.38 -24.49 -3.00
CA ALA A 206 -37.02 -24.29 -2.52
C ALA A 206 -36.72 -22.80 -2.24
N TYR A 207 -37.12 -21.90 -3.14
CA TYR A 207 -36.94 -20.46 -2.96
C TYR A 207 -37.67 -19.96 -1.71
N LEU A 208 -38.94 -20.34 -1.54
CA LEU A 208 -39.74 -19.94 -0.38
C LEU A 208 -39.19 -20.52 0.93
N GLU A 209 -38.65 -21.74 0.92
CA GLU A 209 -37.98 -22.34 2.08
C GLU A 209 -36.69 -21.62 2.44
N TRP A 210 -35.89 -21.20 1.45
CA TRP A 210 -34.71 -20.37 1.69
C TRP A 210 -35.06 -19.00 2.26
N LEU A 211 -36.11 -18.35 1.75
CA LEU A 211 -36.64 -17.10 2.30
C LEU A 211 -37.15 -17.27 3.74
N ALA A 212 -37.90 -18.35 4.01
CA ALA A 212 -38.41 -18.69 5.34
C ALA A 212 -37.27 -19.00 6.33
N GLY A 213 -36.19 -19.64 5.85
CA GLY A 213 -34.96 -19.91 6.58
C GLY A 213 -34.06 -18.68 6.82
N GLY A 214 -34.55 -17.48 6.54
CA GLY A 214 -33.84 -16.23 6.84
C GLY A 214 -32.74 -15.86 5.84
N ARG A 215 -32.69 -16.49 4.66
CA ARG A 215 -31.77 -16.13 3.57
C ARG A 215 -30.29 -16.21 4.00
N SER A 216 -29.93 -17.20 4.79
CA SER A 216 -28.60 -17.30 5.43
C SER A 216 -27.85 -18.60 5.14
N HIS A 217 -28.51 -19.60 4.55
CA HIS A 217 -27.88 -20.88 4.29
C HIS A 217 -26.76 -20.75 3.26
N SER A 218 -25.51 -21.08 3.63
CA SER A 218 -24.33 -20.84 2.80
C SER A 218 -24.38 -21.61 1.48
N GLU A 219 -24.92 -22.82 1.46
CA GLU A 219 -24.99 -23.69 0.27
C GLU A 219 -26.22 -23.43 -0.62
N ALA A 220 -26.97 -22.35 -0.39
CA ALA A 220 -28.09 -22.04 -1.28
C ALA A 220 -27.60 -21.78 -2.72
N ASP A 221 -28.31 -22.31 -3.71
CA ASP A 221 -28.05 -22.05 -5.12
C ASP A 221 -28.18 -20.53 -5.38
N ILE A 222 -27.20 -20.00 -6.12
CA ILE A 222 -27.07 -18.57 -6.33
C ILE A 222 -28.25 -17.97 -7.10
N GLY A 223 -28.98 -18.77 -7.89
CA GLY A 223 -30.19 -18.34 -8.59
C GLY A 223 -31.28 -17.84 -7.65
N PHE A 224 -31.44 -18.47 -6.47
CA PHE A 224 -32.36 -18.00 -5.43
C PHE A 224 -31.94 -16.64 -4.86
N VAL A 225 -30.64 -16.46 -4.64
CA VAL A 225 -30.08 -15.19 -4.17
C VAL A 225 -30.32 -14.09 -5.20
N PHE A 226 -30.13 -14.37 -6.49
CA PHE A 226 -30.43 -13.43 -7.57
C PHE A 226 -31.92 -13.09 -7.66
N LEU A 227 -32.83 -14.05 -7.54
CA LEU A 227 -34.27 -13.78 -7.53
C LEU A 227 -34.68 -12.78 -6.44
N PHE A 228 -34.12 -12.94 -5.24
CA PHE A 228 -34.33 -11.99 -4.16
C PHE A 228 -33.64 -10.64 -4.43
N PHE A 229 -32.40 -10.65 -4.92
CA PHE A 229 -31.65 -9.45 -5.30
C PHE A 229 -32.40 -8.60 -6.33
N TYR A 230 -33.08 -9.21 -7.31
CA TYR A 230 -33.87 -8.48 -8.31
C TYR A 230 -34.95 -7.60 -7.68
N GLY A 231 -35.54 -8.03 -6.56
CA GLY A 231 -36.50 -7.23 -5.80
C GLY A 231 -35.84 -6.00 -5.16
N LEU A 232 -34.67 -6.18 -4.52
CA LEU A 232 -33.90 -5.08 -3.95
C LEU A 232 -33.44 -4.07 -5.02
N GLU A 233 -32.95 -4.58 -6.14
CA GLU A 233 -32.49 -3.80 -7.29
C GLU A 233 -33.63 -2.98 -7.89
N ARG A 234 -34.80 -3.59 -8.12
CA ARG A 234 -36.01 -2.87 -8.55
C ARG A 234 -36.41 -1.79 -7.54
N ARG A 235 -36.40 -2.14 -6.24
CA ARG A 235 -36.84 -1.23 -5.18
C ARG A 235 -36.01 0.06 -5.17
N LEU A 236 -34.70 -0.05 -5.34
CA LEU A 236 -33.81 1.10 -5.39
C LEU A 236 -33.91 1.89 -6.71
N LEU A 237 -33.88 1.20 -7.85
CA LEU A 237 -33.69 1.85 -9.15
C LEU A 237 -34.98 2.31 -9.81
N VAL A 238 -36.10 1.63 -9.56
CA VAL A 238 -37.40 1.92 -10.16
C VAL A 238 -38.29 2.62 -9.15
N ASP A 239 -38.59 1.97 -8.04
CA ASP A 239 -39.54 2.51 -7.06
C ASP A 239 -38.97 3.75 -6.37
N GLY A 240 -37.71 3.69 -5.92
CA GLY A 240 -37.01 4.82 -5.29
C GLY A 240 -36.79 6.03 -6.21
N SER A 241 -36.72 5.81 -7.52
CA SER A 241 -36.67 6.90 -8.51
C SER A 241 -38.01 7.64 -8.65
N ASN A 242 -39.13 6.99 -8.31
CA ASN A 242 -40.47 7.56 -8.36
C ASN A 242 -40.91 8.18 -7.01
N ASP A 243 -40.32 7.74 -5.89
CA ASP A 243 -40.61 8.23 -4.55
C ASP A 243 -39.33 8.39 -3.72
N ALA A 244 -38.90 9.64 -3.57
CA ALA A 244 -37.69 9.98 -2.84
C ALA A 244 -37.80 9.67 -1.32
N ASN A 245 -38.98 9.80 -0.71
CA ASN A 245 -39.17 9.56 0.73
C ASN A 245 -39.10 8.06 1.04
N LEU A 246 -39.64 7.24 0.14
CA LEU A 246 -39.54 5.77 0.20
C LEU A 246 -38.07 5.34 0.15
N LEU A 247 -37.29 5.91 -0.77
CA LEU A 247 -35.86 5.63 -0.85
C LEU A 247 -35.14 6.01 0.46
N GLU A 248 -35.47 7.16 1.05
CA GLU A 248 -34.84 7.62 2.31
C GLU A 248 -35.10 6.67 3.49
N ALA A 249 -36.33 6.15 3.61
CA ALA A 249 -36.68 5.25 4.69
C ALA A 249 -36.06 3.84 4.54
N GLU A 250 -35.93 3.33 3.31
CA GLU A 250 -35.57 1.92 3.08
C GLU A 250 -34.11 1.69 2.67
N LEU A 251 -33.42 2.73 2.19
CA LEU A 251 -32.03 2.63 1.73
C LEU A 251 -31.08 2.03 2.80
N PRO A 252 -31.11 2.41 4.10
CA PRO A 252 -30.23 1.81 5.10
C PRO A 252 -30.45 0.30 5.26
N GLY A 253 -31.72 -0.14 5.30
CA GLY A 253 -32.08 -1.54 5.46
C GLY A 253 -31.69 -2.38 4.24
N ILE A 254 -31.93 -1.89 3.03
CA ILE A 254 -31.53 -2.56 1.79
C ILE A 254 -29.99 -2.65 1.69
N THR A 255 -29.28 -1.56 2.00
CA THR A 255 -27.81 -1.54 1.98
C THR A 255 -27.23 -2.54 2.98
N GLN A 256 -27.82 -2.66 4.18
CA GLN A 256 -27.42 -3.65 5.18
C GLN A 256 -27.62 -5.08 4.67
N GLU A 257 -28.77 -5.36 4.05
CA GLU A 257 -29.06 -6.68 3.50
C GLU A 257 -28.13 -7.04 2.33
N LEU A 258 -27.81 -6.10 1.45
CA LEU A 258 -26.84 -6.29 0.38
C LEU A 258 -25.45 -6.67 0.92
N ARG A 259 -24.96 -5.98 1.95
CA ARG A 259 -23.69 -6.32 2.62
C ARG A 259 -23.73 -7.72 3.25
N ARG A 260 -24.84 -8.06 3.92
CA ARG A 260 -25.04 -9.39 4.53
C ARG A 260 -25.04 -10.50 3.47
N LEU A 261 -25.71 -10.30 2.34
CA LEU A 261 -25.71 -11.27 1.25
C LEU A 261 -24.33 -11.40 0.61
N LEU A 262 -23.61 -10.28 0.41
CA LEU A 262 -22.24 -10.30 -0.08
C LEU A 262 -21.29 -11.07 0.84
N SER A 263 -21.40 -10.90 2.17
CA SER A 263 -20.55 -11.63 3.11
C SER A 263 -20.78 -13.14 3.08
N ILE A 264 -22.01 -13.59 2.76
CA ILE A 264 -22.36 -15.02 2.70
C ILE A 264 -22.05 -15.62 1.32
N TYR A 265 -22.44 -14.93 0.24
CA TYR A 265 -22.49 -15.50 -1.11
C TYR A 265 -21.47 -14.91 -2.08
N GLY A 266 -20.86 -13.75 -1.78
CA GLY A 266 -19.99 -13.02 -2.70
C GLY A 266 -18.77 -13.84 -3.17
N ARG A 267 -18.15 -14.62 -2.27
CA ARG A 267 -17.00 -15.48 -2.63
C ARG A 267 -17.39 -16.66 -3.54
N LYS A 268 -18.64 -17.13 -3.48
CA LYS A 268 -19.12 -18.28 -4.26
C LYS A 268 -19.51 -17.91 -5.69
N SER A 269 -19.79 -16.63 -5.95
CA SER A 269 -20.25 -16.16 -7.25
C SER A 269 -19.67 -14.80 -7.59
N GLY A 270 -18.72 -14.79 -8.53
CA GLY A 270 -18.12 -13.55 -9.04
C GLY A 270 -19.13 -12.62 -9.72
N SER A 271 -20.18 -13.17 -10.34
CA SER A 271 -21.26 -12.35 -10.92
C SER A 271 -22.09 -11.67 -9.84
N PHE A 272 -22.48 -12.39 -8.80
CA PHE A 272 -23.23 -11.80 -7.69
C PHE A 272 -22.40 -10.75 -6.94
N LEU A 273 -21.13 -11.06 -6.67
CA LEU A 273 -20.17 -10.11 -6.11
C LEU A 273 -20.14 -8.81 -6.90
N ASN A 274 -20.03 -8.89 -8.22
CA ASN A 274 -19.99 -7.71 -9.09
C ASN A 274 -21.29 -6.89 -9.04
N TYR A 275 -22.45 -7.52 -9.27
CA TYR A 275 -23.73 -6.79 -9.32
C TYR A 275 -24.14 -6.19 -7.97
N ALA A 276 -23.97 -6.93 -6.87
CA ALA A 276 -24.30 -6.42 -5.54
C ALA A 276 -23.34 -5.32 -5.10
N THR A 277 -22.06 -5.39 -5.46
CA THR A 277 -21.08 -4.30 -5.21
C THR A 277 -21.45 -3.04 -6.00
N GLN A 278 -21.80 -3.16 -7.28
CA GLN A 278 -22.22 -2.02 -8.08
C GLN A 278 -23.53 -1.39 -7.56
N LEU A 279 -24.46 -2.19 -7.06
CA LEU A 279 -25.71 -1.66 -6.48
C LEU A 279 -25.45 -0.94 -5.16
N LEU A 280 -24.54 -1.47 -4.32
CA LEU A 280 -24.08 -0.78 -3.11
C LEU A 280 -23.38 0.54 -3.43
N ASP A 281 -22.56 0.57 -4.48
CA ASP A 281 -21.86 1.77 -4.91
C ASP A 281 -22.87 2.83 -5.37
N TRP A 282 -23.86 2.46 -6.19
CA TRP A 282 -24.99 3.33 -6.54
C TRP A 282 -25.74 3.85 -5.30
N ALA A 283 -26.09 2.95 -4.38
CA ALA A 283 -26.79 3.27 -3.14
C ALA A 283 -26.00 4.23 -2.25
N SER A 284 -24.67 4.19 -2.30
CA SER A 284 -23.80 5.05 -1.50
C SER A 284 -23.74 6.51 -1.99
N VAL A 285 -24.13 6.78 -3.24
CA VAL A 285 -24.03 8.11 -3.85
C VAL A 285 -25.35 8.67 -4.40
N VAL A 286 -26.42 7.88 -4.48
CA VAL A 286 -27.74 8.37 -4.91
C VAL A 286 -28.18 9.57 -4.06
N ARG A 287 -27.79 9.57 -2.78
CA ARG A 287 -27.84 10.73 -1.90
C ARG A 287 -26.45 10.94 -1.31
N TYR A 288 -25.86 12.09 -1.61
CA TYR A 288 -24.52 12.44 -1.16
C TYR A 288 -24.53 13.80 -0.46
N LYS A 289 -23.61 13.98 0.49
CA LYS A 289 -23.34 15.29 1.08
C LYS A 289 -22.41 16.08 0.17
N ALA A 290 -22.57 17.40 0.12
CA ALA A 290 -21.73 18.26 -0.71
C ALA A 290 -20.23 18.15 -0.36
N ASP A 291 -19.94 17.96 0.93
CA ASP A 291 -18.60 17.81 1.52
C ASP A 291 -18.19 16.33 1.69
N LEU A 292 -18.64 15.45 0.79
CA LEU A 292 -18.40 14.00 0.85
C LEU A 292 -16.93 13.63 1.06
N TYR A 293 -16.00 14.45 0.55
CA TYR A 293 -14.56 14.28 0.69
C TYR A 293 -14.04 14.38 2.14
N ASN A 294 -14.85 14.83 3.10
CA ASN A 294 -14.53 14.84 4.53
C ASN A 294 -15.24 13.72 5.31
N SER A 295 -16.13 12.95 4.66
CA SER A 295 -16.90 11.91 5.31
C SER A 295 -16.11 10.59 5.40
N PRO A 296 -16.35 9.76 6.43
CA PRO A 296 -15.84 8.40 6.46
C PRO A 296 -16.22 7.63 5.19
N ILE A 297 -15.24 7.00 4.57
CA ILE A 297 -15.42 6.27 3.32
C ILE A 297 -16.02 4.89 3.64
N PRO A 298 -17.12 4.48 2.99
CA PRO A 298 -17.66 3.14 3.14
C PRO A 298 -16.63 2.08 2.77
N GLU A 299 -16.80 0.87 3.31
CA GLU A 299 -15.94 -0.26 2.92
C GLU A 299 -16.22 -0.66 1.46
N PHE A 300 -15.17 -0.66 0.65
CA PHE A 300 -15.20 -1.13 -0.73
C PHE A 300 -14.19 -2.25 -0.95
N SER A 301 -14.52 -3.17 -1.85
CA SER A 301 -13.55 -4.13 -2.38
C SER A 301 -12.92 -3.57 -3.64
N LYS A 302 -11.65 -3.91 -3.89
CA LYS A 302 -10.99 -3.55 -5.14
C LYS A 302 -11.71 -4.18 -6.33
N ALA A 303 -12.00 -3.39 -7.35
CA ALA A 303 -12.72 -3.79 -8.55
C ALA A 303 -11.96 -3.31 -9.81
N MET A 304 -12.53 -3.58 -11.00
CA MET A 304 -11.97 -3.13 -12.29
C MET A 304 -12.06 -1.61 -12.48
N GLU A 305 -12.96 -0.95 -11.76
CA GLU A 305 -13.11 0.50 -11.74
C GLU A 305 -13.02 1.01 -10.31
N LEU A 306 -12.56 2.26 -10.16
CA LEU A 306 -12.57 2.94 -8.87
C LEU A 306 -14.04 3.13 -8.41
N PRO A 307 -14.40 2.83 -7.14
CA PRO A 307 -15.76 3.02 -6.67
C PRO A 307 -16.28 4.44 -6.92
N LEU A 308 -17.53 4.54 -7.36
CA LEU A 308 -18.21 5.78 -7.68
C LEU A 308 -18.22 6.74 -6.50
N TYR A 309 -18.36 6.24 -5.27
CA TYR A 309 -18.21 7.05 -4.08
C TYR A 309 -16.89 7.82 -4.04
N VAL A 310 -15.76 7.13 -4.28
CA VAL A 310 -14.43 7.74 -4.26
C VAL A 310 -14.29 8.71 -5.44
N ARG A 311 -14.76 8.33 -6.64
CA ARG A 311 -14.76 9.22 -7.82
C ARG A 311 -15.55 10.51 -7.56
N LEU A 312 -16.72 10.39 -6.93
CA LEU A 312 -17.56 11.53 -6.57
C LEU A 312 -16.91 12.41 -5.51
N ALA A 313 -16.33 11.82 -4.46
CA ALA A 313 -15.61 12.57 -3.43
C ALA A 313 -14.43 13.36 -4.01
N LEU A 314 -13.60 12.73 -4.86
CA LEU A 314 -12.51 13.39 -5.57
C LEU A 314 -13.01 14.51 -6.50
N GLY A 315 -14.08 14.23 -7.26
CA GLY A 315 -14.73 15.21 -8.12
C GLY A 315 -15.26 16.41 -7.35
N ARG A 316 -15.89 16.19 -6.19
CA ARG A 316 -16.36 17.26 -5.30
C ARG A 316 -15.22 18.08 -4.72
N ALA A 317 -14.13 17.46 -4.29
CA ALA A 317 -12.94 18.19 -3.84
C ALA A 317 -12.37 19.11 -4.94
N ALA A 318 -12.26 18.60 -6.17
CA ALA A 318 -11.86 19.39 -7.34
C ALA A 318 -12.86 20.51 -7.68
N LEU A 319 -14.17 20.22 -7.61
CA LEU A 319 -15.23 21.19 -7.85
C LEU A 319 -15.26 22.28 -6.77
N ASP A 320 -14.97 21.99 -5.51
CA ASP A 320 -14.98 22.98 -4.44
C ASP A 320 -13.63 23.70 -4.30
N GLY A 321 -12.59 23.23 -5.00
CA GLY A 321 -11.23 23.78 -4.93
C GLY A 321 -10.51 23.44 -3.62
N VAL A 322 -10.96 22.39 -2.94
CA VAL A 322 -10.39 21.91 -1.68
C VAL A 322 -9.35 20.83 -1.98
N PRO A 323 -8.17 20.86 -1.33
CA PRO A 323 -7.19 19.79 -1.46
C PRO A 323 -7.74 18.44 -0.99
N VAL A 324 -7.37 17.34 -1.66
CA VAL A 324 -7.78 15.99 -1.26
C VAL A 324 -7.19 15.67 0.11
N PRO A 325 -8.00 15.34 1.12
CA PRO A 325 -7.49 14.99 2.45
C PRO A 325 -6.84 13.61 2.45
N ALA A 326 -5.91 13.39 3.38
CA ALA A 326 -5.08 12.19 3.42
C ALA A 326 -5.88 10.87 3.50
N HIS A 327 -7.00 10.84 4.24
CA HIS A 327 -7.85 9.65 4.34
C HIS A 327 -8.48 9.28 2.99
N LEU A 328 -8.92 10.27 2.21
CA LEU A 328 -9.46 10.05 0.86
C LEU A 328 -8.38 9.66 -0.13
N ALA A 329 -7.19 10.26 -0.03
CA ALA A 329 -6.05 9.87 -0.86
C ALA A 329 -5.60 8.42 -0.59
N LEU A 330 -5.62 7.98 0.67
CA LEU A 330 -5.27 6.62 1.07
C LEU A 330 -6.24 5.60 0.47
N GLU A 331 -7.55 5.84 0.60
CA GLU A 331 -8.56 4.94 0.02
C GLU A 331 -8.52 4.95 -1.51
N TRP A 332 -8.30 6.11 -2.12
CA TRP A 332 -8.06 6.20 -3.55
C TRP A 332 -6.84 5.35 -3.96
N ALA A 333 -5.73 5.42 -3.22
CA ALA A 333 -4.54 4.61 -3.50
C ALA A 333 -4.79 3.10 -3.39
N LYS A 334 -5.53 2.66 -2.37
CA LYS A 334 -5.86 1.24 -2.14
C LYS A 334 -6.82 0.67 -3.20
N LEU A 335 -7.76 1.51 -3.65
CA LEU A 335 -8.85 1.11 -4.55
C LEU A 335 -8.56 1.41 -6.02
N ASP A 336 -7.47 2.12 -6.35
CA ASP A 336 -7.09 2.40 -7.73
C ASP A 336 -6.87 1.09 -8.50
N PRO A 337 -7.65 0.82 -9.57
CA PRO A 337 -7.45 -0.36 -10.40
C PRO A 337 -6.08 -0.37 -11.08
N ASN A 338 -5.49 0.81 -11.32
CA ASN A 338 -4.20 0.95 -12.00
C ASN A 338 -2.98 0.83 -11.07
N SER A 339 -3.21 0.65 -9.76
CA SER A 339 -2.13 0.51 -8.78
C SER A 339 -2.29 -0.79 -8.00
N SER A 340 -1.31 -1.68 -8.04
CA SER A 340 -1.26 -2.85 -7.17
C SER A 340 -0.32 -2.59 -6.00
N LEU A 341 -0.83 -2.74 -4.77
CA LEU A 341 0.02 -2.73 -3.58
C LEU A 341 0.97 -3.93 -3.62
N ARG A 342 2.27 -3.69 -3.42
CA ARG A 342 3.27 -4.77 -3.33
C ARG A 342 3.20 -5.45 -1.95
N THR A 343 3.84 -6.60 -1.83
CA THR A 343 3.88 -7.42 -0.61
C THR A 343 4.17 -6.65 0.69
N PRO A 344 5.10 -5.66 0.76
CA PRO A 344 5.31 -4.90 1.97
C PRO A 344 4.06 -4.14 2.46
N ALA A 345 3.37 -3.48 1.54
CA ALA A 345 2.14 -2.75 1.84
C ALA A 345 0.98 -3.69 2.22
N ILE A 346 0.90 -4.88 1.59
CA ILE A 346 -0.14 -5.88 1.91
C ILE A 346 0.11 -6.52 3.29
N ARG A 347 1.34 -6.99 3.55
CA ARG A 347 1.71 -7.70 4.79
C ARG A 347 1.69 -6.76 6.01
N CYS A 348 2.05 -5.49 5.81
CA CYS A 348 2.16 -4.48 6.85
C CYS A 348 1.15 -3.35 6.60
N GLY A 349 -0.13 -3.70 6.40
CA GLY A 349 -1.18 -2.75 6.00
C GLY A 349 -1.39 -1.59 6.96
N GLU A 350 -1.38 -1.85 8.27
CA GLU A 350 -1.53 -0.78 9.28
C GLU A 350 -0.35 0.19 9.28
N GLU A 351 0.87 -0.31 9.13
CA GLU A 351 2.07 0.51 9.03
C GLU A 351 2.12 1.28 7.70
N PHE A 352 1.65 0.65 6.62
CA PHE A 352 1.53 1.29 5.31
C PHE A 352 0.58 2.48 5.35
N ASP A 353 -0.60 2.33 5.97
CA ASP A 353 -1.57 3.41 6.10
C ASP A 353 -0.97 4.64 6.80
N LYS A 354 -0.25 4.41 7.91
CA LYS A 354 0.42 5.47 8.66
C LYS A 354 1.53 6.14 7.83
N LEU A 355 2.37 5.35 7.16
CA LEU A 355 3.45 5.87 6.29
C LEU A 355 2.91 6.64 5.10
N PHE A 356 1.85 6.14 4.48
CA PHE A 356 1.21 6.79 3.36
C PHE A 356 0.72 8.17 3.79
N VAL A 357 -0.02 8.27 4.91
CA VAL A 357 -0.51 9.55 5.43
C VAL A 357 0.64 10.50 5.77
N GLN A 358 1.70 10.00 6.42
CA GLN A 358 2.88 10.80 6.73
C GLN A 358 3.52 11.37 5.45
N LYS A 359 3.87 10.50 4.48
CA LYS A 359 4.52 10.90 3.22
C LYS A 359 3.64 11.75 2.33
N TYR A 360 2.34 11.51 2.35
CA TYR A 360 1.36 12.34 1.66
C TYR A 360 1.36 13.77 2.23
N THR A 361 1.37 13.89 3.55
CA THR A 361 1.41 15.19 4.26
C THR A 361 2.75 15.89 4.02
N GLU A 362 3.87 15.17 4.03
CA GLU A 362 5.19 15.71 3.68
C GLU A 362 5.23 16.25 2.24
N SER A 363 4.58 15.55 1.29
CA SER A 363 4.61 15.89 -0.14
C SER A 363 3.62 16.98 -0.53
N PHE A 364 2.45 17.04 0.13
CA PHE A 364 1.32 17.88 -0.29
C PHE A 364 0.76 18.76 0.82
N GLY A 365 1.35 18.76 2.02
CA GLY A 365 0.87 19.54 3.16
C GLY A 365 -0.57 19.18 3.52
N VAL A 366 -1.47 20.15 3.38
CA VAL A 366 -2.91 19.99 3.66
C VAL A 366 -3.64 19.07 2.66
N GLY A 367 -3.04 18.77 1.50
CA GLY A 367 -3.58 17.80 0.55
C GLY A 367 -3.23 18.08 -0.92
N LEU A 368 -3.55 17.13 -1.80
CA LEU A 368 -3.34 17.26 -3.24
C LEU A 368 -4.46 18.10 -3.88
N ALA A 369 -4.13 19.26 -4.43
CA ALA A 369 -5.07 20.04 -5.23
C ALA A 369 -5.33 19.36 -6.59
N LEU A 370 -6.61 19.14 -6.90
CA LEU A 370 -7.05 18.52 -8.15
C LEU A 370 -7.54 19.56 -9.16
N PRO A 371 -7.20 19.43 -10.45
CA PRO A 371 -7.69 20.35 -11.47
C PRO A 371 -9.15 20.03 -11.83
N ARG A 372 -9.89 21.07 -12.23
CA ARG A 372 -11.24 20.91 -12.81
C ARG A 372 -11.13 20.59 -14.31
N ASN A 373 -11.27 19.33 -14.68
CA ASN A 373 -11.28 18.91 -16.08
C ASN A 373 -12.66 19.08 -16.73
N ARG A 374 -12.72 18.92 -18.06
CA ARG A 374 -13.96 19.08 -18.84
C ARG A 374 -14.87 17.85 -18.77
N THR A 375 -14.32 16.67 -18.50
CA THR A 375 -15.08 15.42 -18.38
C THR A 375 -15.94 15.47 -17.12
N LYS A 376 -17.26 15.37 -17.28
CA LYS A 376 -18.19 15.35 -16.15
C LYS A 376 -18.41 13.93 -15.64
N LEU A 377 -18.51 13.79 -14.32
CA LEU A 377 -18.79 12.50 -13.70
C LEU A 377 -20.20 12.04 -14.04
N ARG A 378 -20.28 10.84 -14.60
CA ARG A 378 -21.51 10.14 -14.93
C ARG A 378 -21.35 8.67 -14.60
N PHE A 379 -22.40 8.08 -14.05
CA PHE A 379 -22.46 6.64 -13.81
C PHE A 379 -23.70 6.05 -14.46
N VAL A 380 -23.54 4.94 -15.16
CA VAL A 380 -24.64 4.20 -15.78
C VAL A 380 -24.67 2.82 -15.13
N TYR A 381 -25.73 2.54 -14.39
CA TYR A 381 -25.89 1.26 -13.70
C TYR A 381 -26.37 0.18 -14.67
N ARG A 382 -25.76 -1.01 -14.59
CA ARG A 382 -26.18 -2.19 -15.37
C ARG A 382 -26.87 -3.20 -14.46
N ALA A 383 -28.18 -3.35 -14.66
CA ALA A 383 -29.00 -4.22 -13.83
C ALA A 383 -28.74 -5.71 -14.06
N ALA A 384 -28.76 -6.48 -12.97
CA ALA A 384 -28.70 -7.93 -12.94
C ALA A 384 -30.06 -8.58 -13.22
N SER A 385 -31.18 -7.87 -13.05
CA SER A 385 -32.51 -8.38 -13.38
C SER A 385 -32.78 -8.28 -14.88
N ALA A 386 -33.24 -9.39 -15.48
CA ALA A 386 -33.68 -9.38 -16.88
C ALA A 386 -34.87 -8.43 -17.09
N GLY A 387 -35.68 -8.20 -16.05
CA GLY A 387 -36.81 -7.28 -16.09
C GLY A 387 -36.42 -5.81 -16.18
N LEU A 388 -35.17 -5.46 -15.84
CA LEU A 388 -34.67 -4.07 -15.85
C LEU A 388 -33.71 -3.79 -17.00
N ARG A 389 -33.51 -4.74 -17.92
CA ARG A 389 -32.67 -4.53 -19.10
C ARG A 389 -33.17 -3.37 -19.94
N GLY A 390 -32.26 -2.48 -20.32
CA GLY A 390 -32.54 -1.30 -21.16
C GLY A 390 -33.05 -0.08 -20.38
N LEU A 391 -33.22 -0.15 -19.06
CA LEU A 391 -33.56 1.02 -18.24
C LEU A 391 -32.35 1.97 -18.05
N ASP A 392 -31.13 1.45 -18.19
CA ASP A 392 -29.83 2.13 -17.99
C ASP A 392 -29.87 3.29 -16.96
N PRO A 393 -30.24 3.03 -15.69
CA PRO A 393 -30.35 4.08 -14.68
C PRO A 393 -29.06 4.87 -14.60
N THR A 394 -29.15 6.18 -14.86
CA THR A 394 -27.99 7.05 -14.94
C THR A 394 -27.98 8.02 -13.77
N LEU A 395 -26.89 8.03 -13.00
CA LEU A 395 -26.59 9.11 -12.06
C LEU A 395 -25.72 10.15 -12.77
N THR A 396 -26.19 11.39 -12.74
CA THR A 396 -25.44 12.56 -13.23
C THR A 396 -25.14 13.48 -12.06
N PHE A 397 -23.92 14.00 -12.03
CA PHE A 397 -23.47 14.95 -11.02
C PHE A 397 -23.16 16.27 -11.72
N PRO A 398 -24.11 17.24 -11.74
CA PRO A 398 -23.91 18.50 -12.43
C PRO A 398 -22.61 19.17 -12.00
N ASP A 399 -21.84 19.62 -12.99
CA ASP A 399 -20.55 20.28 -12.85
C ASP A 399 -19.40 19.50 -12.21
N VAL A 400 -19.65 18.36 -11.58
CA VAL A 400 -18.62 17.55 -10.94
C VAL A 400 -17.66 16.96 -11.99
N PRO A 401 -16.37 17.28 -11.93
CA PRO A 401 -15.35 16.71 -12.81
C PRO A 401 -15.11 15.22 -12.49
N ASP A 402 -14.89 14.40 -13.52
CA ASP A 402 -14.39 13.04 -13.36
C ASP A 402 -12.87 13.04 -13.29
N VAL A 403 -12.35 12.98 -12.07
CA VAL A 403 -10.91 13.02 -11.79
C VAL A 403 -10.21 11.72 -12.19
N SER A 404 -10.92 10.58 -12.26
CA SER A 404 -10.30 9.31 -12.70
C SER A 404 -9.85 9.32 -14.16
N ALA A 405 -10.30 10.31 -14.95
CA ALA A 405 -9.80 10.53 -16.31
C ALA A 405 -8.41 11.19 -16.36
N LEU A 406 -7.83 11.58 -15.21
CA LEU A 406 -6.56 12.31 -15.12
C LEU A 406 -5.40 11.40 -14.73
N THR A 407 -4.34 11.38 -15.53
CA THR A 407 -3.14 10.57 -15.24
C THR A 407 -2.22 11.22 -14.21
N ALA A 408 -2.04 12.55 -14.25
CA ALA A 408 -1.04 13.21 -13.40
C ALA A 408 -1.34 13.13 -11.89
N PRO A 409 -2.58 13.35 -11.42
CA PRO A 409 -2.93 13.14 -10.01
C PRO A 409 -2.77 11.69 -9.56
N VAL A 410 -3.14 10.72 -10.39
CA VAL A 410 -2.96 9.28 -10.12
C VAL A 410 -1.47 8.97 -9.91
N LYS A 411 -0.59 9.40 -10.83
CA LYS A 411 0.86 9.19 -10.71
C LYS A 411 1.45 9.79 -9.44
N LYS A 412 0.95 10.95 -8.99
CA LYS A 412 1.39 11.57 -7.74
C LYS A 412 1.04 10.71 -6.52
N VAL A 413 -0.17 10.15 -6.48
CA VAL A 413 -0.58 9.23 -5.42
C VAL A 413 0.20 7.92 -5.48
N GLN A 414 0.41 7.36 -6.68
CA GLN A 414 1.22 6.15 -6.88
C GLN A 414 2.66 6.32 -6.38
N LYS A 415 3.26 7.51 -6.57
CA LYS A 415 4.58 7.81 -6.01
C LYS A 415 4.59 7.73 -4.47
N VAL A 416 3.56 8.26 -3.80
CA VAL A 416 3.44 8.15 -2.34
C VAL A 416 3.30 6.68 -1.91
N VAL A 417 2.52 5.88 -2.65
CA VAL A 417 2.43 4.42 -2.44
C VAL A 417 3.81 3.77 -2.54
N GLU A 418 4.57 4.10 -3.57
CA GLU A 418 5.91 3.56 -3.80
C GLU A 418 6.87 3.92 -2.66
N ASP A 419 6.93 5.21 -2.29
CA ASP A 419 7.79 5.70 -1.23
C ASP A 419 7.42 5.08 0.14
N ALA A 420 6.13 4.94 0.43
CA ALA A 420 5.65 4.29 1.66
C ALA A 420 5.97 2.79 1.66
N THR A 421 5.79 2.12 0.53
CA THR A 421 6.11 0.69 0.38
C THR A 421 7.61 0.44 0.53
N LYS A 422 8.45 1.28 -0.07
CA LYS A 422 9.91 1.18 0.01
C LYS A 422 10.41 1.32 1.44
N ALA A 423 9.84 2.25 2.21
CA ALA A 423 10.16 2.41 3.63
C ALA A 423 9.79 1.19 4.49
N LEU A 424 8.90 0.30 4.00
CA LEU A 424 8.48 -0.91 4.70
C LEU A 424 9.24 -2.18 4.29
N GLU A 425 10.09 -2.14 3.26
CA GLU A 425 10.68 -3.37 2.70
C GLU A 425 11.47 -4.17 3.75
N SER A 426 12.34 -3.51 4.52
CA SER A 426 13.13 -4.16 5.57
C SER A 426 12.25 -4.75 6.68
N TYR A 427 11.22 -4.02 7.11
CA TYR A 427 10.29 -4.49 8.13
C TYR A 427 9.43 -5.65 7.63
N SER A 428 8.88 -5.55 6.41
CA SER A 428 8.10 -6.63 5.81
C SER A 428 8.90 -7.92 5.64
N ARG A 429 10.17 -7.81 5.23
CA ARG A 429 11.10 -8.95 5.17
C ARG A 429 11.33 -9.57 6.55
N TYR A 430 11.49 -8.75 7.58
CA TYR A 430 11.62 -9.22 8.96
C TYR A 430 10.37 -9.95 9.46
N VAL A 431 9.19 -9.34 9.31
CA VAL A 431 7.90 -9.92 9.72
C VAL A 431 7.60 -11.21 8.97
N GLY A 432 7.94 -11.28 7.68
CA GLY A 432 7.78 -12.51 6.89
C GLY A 432 8.62 -13.69 7.41
N LYS A 433 9.77 -13.42 8.04
CA LYS A 433 10.63 -14.43 8.66
C LYS A 433 10.27 -14.68 10.14
N ASN A 434 9.70 -13.70 10.83
CA ASN A 434 9.44 -13.72 12.26
C ASN A 434 8.01 -13.21 12.56
N PRO A 435 6.95 -13.94 12.19
CA PRO A 435 5.57 -13.46 12.31
C PRO A 435 5.17 -13.13 13.76
N ASP A 436 5.65 -13.92 14.73
CA ASP A 436 5.32 -13.74 16.15
C ASP A 436 6.15 -12.65 16.86
N ALA A 437 7.17 -12.09 16.18
CA ALA A 437 8.07 -11.09 16.73
C ALA A 437 7.90 -9.70 16.10
N LYS A 438 6.75 -9.44 15.48
CA LYS A 438 6.43 -8.17 14.79
C LYS A 438 6.71 -6.94 15.66
N SER A 439 6.32 -7.00 16.93
CA SER A 439 6.44 -5.89 17.89
C SER A 439 7.73 -5.91 18.73
N ALA A 440 8.61 -6.89 18.52
CA ALA A 440 9.90 -6.95 19.21
C ALA A 440 10.83 -5.83 18.72
N LEU A 441 11.75 -5.37 19.57
CA LEU A 441 12.66 -4.28 19.25
C LEU A 441 13.39 -4.48 17.90
N GLU A 442 13.84 -5.71 17.61
CA GLU A 442 14.55 -6.04 16.38
C GLU A 442 13.74 -5.74 15.10
N GLY A 443 12.43 -5.96 15.16
CA GLY A 443 11.48 -5.60 14.11
C GLY A 443 11.20 -4.11 14.09
N LEU A 444 10.96 -3.51 15.26
CA LEU A 444 10.70 -2.07 15.37
C LEU A 444 11.85 -1.21 14.83
N LEU A 445 13.10 -1.66 15.00
CA LEU A 445 14.28 -1.00 14.46
C LEU A 445 14.33 -0.96 12.92
N GLN A 446 13.48 -1.72 12.23
CA GLN A 446 13.29 -1.65 10.77
C GLN A 446 12.26 -0.58 10.36
N LEU A 447 11.59 0.06 11.32
CA LEU A 447 10.60 1.11 11.10
C LEU A 447 11.10 2.46 11.63
N PRO A 448 10.66 3.57 11.02
CA PRO A 448 10.73 4.88 11.65
C PRO A 448 10.14 4.86 13.08
N ALA A 449 10.84 5.48 14.03
CA ALA A 449 10.44 5.44 15.45
C ALA A 449 9.05 6.06 15.72
N THR A 450 8.62 6.97 14.85
CA THR A 450 7.26 7.57 14.87
C THR A 450 6.14 6.55 14.62
N LEU A 451 6.45 5.39 14.06
CA LEU A 451 5.48 4.34 13.72
C LEU A 451 5.50 3.16 14.69
N TRP A 452 6.38 3.20 15.68
CA TRP A 452 6.42 2.17 16.71
C TRP A 452 5.06 2.05 17.41
N PRO A 453 4.69 0.85 17.86
CA PRO A 453 3.40 0.61 18.49
C PRO A 453 3.23 1.46 19.76
N PRO A 454 1.98 1.79 20.15
CA PRO A 454 1.71 2.65 21.30
C PRO A 454 2.41 2.22 22.58
N GLU A 455 2.57 0.92 22.81
CA GLU A 455 3.26 0.35 23.96
C GLU A 455 4.74 0.76 23.99
N ALA A 456 5.45 0.61 22.87
CA ALA A 456 6.84 1.01 22.74
C ALA A 456 7.00 2.54 22.84
N GLN A 457 6.07 3.31 22.27
CA GLN A 457 6.05 4.77 22.42
C GLN A 457 5.83 5.17 23.88
N GLN A 458 4.98 4.46 24.62
CA GLN A 458 4.73 4.71 26.04
C GLN A 458 5.96 4.42 26.90
N VAL A 459 6.73 3.36 26.60
CA VAL A 459 8.02 3.10 27.26
C VAL A 459 8.96 4.28 27.04
N LEU A 460 9.11 4.75 25.80
CA LEU A 460 9.97 5.90 25.50
C LEU A 460 9.49 7.19 26.16
N ALA A 461 8.17 7.42 26.21
CA ALA A 461 7.57 8.55 26.92
C ALA A 461 7.84 8.47 28.43
N THR A 462 7.79 7.28 29.02
CA THR A 462 8.10 7.04 30.43
C THR A 462 9.58 7.29 30.72
N LEU A 463 10.48 6.84 29.85
CA LEU A 463 11.91 7.13 29.94
C LEU A 463 12.16 8.64 29.85
N LYS A 464 11.50 9.34 28.90
CA LYS A 464 11.56 10.81 28.79
C LYS A 464 11.07 11.52 30.04
N ALA A 465 9.92 11.10 30.59
CA ALA A 465 9.37 11.70 31.81
C ALA A 465 10.31 11.50 33.00
N ARG A 466 10.92 10.31 33.13
CA ARG A 466 11.92 10.01 34.16
C ARG A 466 13.20 10.85 34.01
N MET A 467 13.61 11.15 32.78
CA MET A 467 14.76 12.03 32.50
C MET A 467 14.47 13.50 32.81
N GLY A 468 13.26 13.99 32.50
CA GLY A 468 12.98 15.42 32.48
C GLY A 468 13.94 16.15 31.52
N GLU A 469 14.51 17.27 31.97
CA GLU A 469 15.59 17.96 31.26
C GLU A 469 16.99 17.38 31.54
N GLY A 470 17.08 16.38 32.40
CA GLY A 470 18.33 15.78 32.85
C GLY A 470 18.70 14.54 32.05
N MET A 471 19.12 13.52 32.80
CA MET A 471 19.65 12.26 32.28
C MET A 471 19.35 11.12 33.24
N ILE A 472 19.29 9.90 32.72
CA ILE A 472 19.16 8.67 33.51
C ILE A 472 20.28 7.70 33.16
N ALA A 473 20.82 7.03 34.18
CA ALA A 473 21.77 5.95 34.00
C ALA A 473 21.07 4.61 34.31
N LEU A 474 21.26 3.63 33.43
CA LEU A 474 20.71 2.28 33.54
C LEU A 474 21.69 1.28 32.88
N SER A 475 21.52 -0.02 33.11
CA SER A 475 22.28 -1.00 32.31
C SER A 475 21.76 -1.04 30.87
N PHE A 476 22.61 -1.43 29.92
CA PHE A 476 22.18 -1.61 28.53
C PHE A 476 21.08 -2.68 28.44
N GLN A 477 21.19 -3.76 29.22
CA GLN A 477 20.17 -4.80 29.31
C GLN A 477 18.82 -4.26 29.82
N GLU A 478 18.82 -3.40 30.84
CA GLU A 478 17.57 -2.76 31.31
C GLU A 478 16.89 -1.96 30.20
N LEU A 479 17.66 -1.23 29.38
CA LEU A 479 17.12 -0.49 28.23
C LEU A 479 16.52 -1.45 27.19
N LEU A 480 17.27 -2.49 26.81
CA LEU A 480 16.82 -3.47 25.83
C LEU A 480 15.56 -4.22 26.29
N THR A 481 15.51 -4.63 27.55
CA THR A 481 14.34 -5.30 28.14
C THR A 481 13.14 -4.36 28.20
N SER A 482 13.33 -3.08 28.51
CA SER A 482 12.21 -2.12 28.52
C SER A 482 11.55 -1.96 27.15
N LEU A 483 12.31 -2.16 26.07
CA LEU A 483 11.86 -2.06 24.69
C LEU A 483 11.50 -3.41 24.06
N ASP A 484 11.39 -4.48 24.87
CA ASP A 484 11.06 -5.84 24.45
C ASP A 484 12.01 -6.44 23.39
N ALA A 485 13.33 -6.24 23.57
CA ALA A 485 14.33 -6.95 22.77
C ALA A 485 14.31 -8.46 23.10
N LYS A 486 14.26 -9.31 22.07
CA LYS A 486 14.24 -10.79 22.24
C LYS A 486 15.64 -11.42 22.22
N SER A 487 16.62 -10.70 21.70
CA SER A 487 17.99 -11.15 21.52
C SER A 487 19.00 -10.03 21.76
N ALA A 488 20.27 -10.41 21.93
CA ALA A 488 21.35 -9.44 21.96
C ALA A 488 21.44 -8.70 20.61
N LEU A 489 21.59 -7.38 20.65
CA LEU A 489 21.65 -6.57 19.43
C LEU A 489 23.01 -6.71 18.74
N THR A 490 22.98 -6.79 17.41
CA THR A 490 24.17 -6.67 16.57
C THR A 490 24.65 -5.21 16.54
N ARG A 491 25.84 -4.95 15.98
CA ARG A 491 26.35 -3.58 15.79
C ARG A 491 25.35 -2.72 15.03
N ASP A 492 24.82 -3.21 13.91
CA ASP A 492 23.89 -2.46 13.07
C ASP A 492 22.58 -2.15 13.78
N LYS A 493 22.03 -3.11 14.55
CA LYS A 493 20.82 -2.88 15.35
C LYS A 493 21.06 -1.89 16.49
N THR A 494 22.24 -1.91 17.09
CA THR A 494 22.60 -0.93 18.14
C THR A 494 22.73 0.48 17.56
N LEU A 495 23.30 0.61 16.36
CA LEU A 495 23.33 1.89 15.64
C LEU A 495 21.91 2.34 15.24
N ALA A 496 21.06 1.42 14.79
CA ALA A 496 19.66 1.71 14.50
C ALA A 496 18.91 2.18 15.75
N LEU A 497 19.15 1.57 16.91
CA LEU A 497 18.57 1.99 18.19
C LEU A 497 19.00 3.41 18.55
N ALA A 498 20.29 3.71 18.44
CA ALA A 498 20.79 5.06 18.71
C ALA A 498 20.16 6.10 17.77
N ARG A 499 20.01 5.79 16.47
CA ARG A 499 19.31 6.67 15.51
C ARG A 499 17.83 6.84 15.83
N ALA A 500 17.14 5.76 16.22
CA ALA A 500 15.73 5.81 16.60
C ALA A 500 15.53 6.70 17.83
N LEU A 501 16.36 6.54 18.86
CA LEU A 501 16.37 7.40 20.04
C LEU A 501 16.67 8.87 19.68
N GLU A 502 17.68 9.11 18.84
CA GLU A 502 18.07 10.47 18.42
C GLU A 502 16.96 11.16 17.62
N SER A 503 16.25 10.43 16.75
CA SER A 503 15.06 10.93 16.02
C SER A 503 13.90 11.32 16.94
N LEU A 504 13.89 10.80 18.16
CA LEU A 504 12.94 11.11 19.21
C LEU A 504 13.53 12.06 20.24
N ASN A 505 14.62 12.77 19.94
CA ASN A 505 15.26 13.72 20.85
C ASN A 505 15.78 13.08 22.16
N ILE A 506 16.18 11.81 22.10
CA ILE A 506 16.84 11.09 23.18
C ILE A 506 18.28 10.79 22.74
N GLY A 507 19.25 11.33 23.47
CA GLY A 507 20.66 10.99 23.28
C GLY A 507 21.05 9.79 24.13
N ILE A 508 22.06 9.05 23.69
CA ILE A 508 22.63 7.90 24.41
C ILE A 508 24.15 8.01 24.48
N GLU A 509 24.70 7.78 25.68
CA GLU A 509 26.13 7.55 25.93
C GLU A 509 26.32 6.11 26.46
N PRO A 510 27.35 5.35 26.02
CA PRO A 510 28.42 5.77 25.11
C PRO A 510 27.92 6.01 23.67
N ASP A 511 28.40 7.08 23.04
CA ASP A 511 27.98 7.50 21.69
C ASP A 511 28.48 6.55 20.59
N VAL A 512 27.71 5.48 20.35
CA VAL A 512 27.98 4.48 19.31
C VAL A 512 27.94 5.07 17.90
N LEU A 513 27.18 6.16 17.68
CA LEU A 513 27.14 6.88 16.40
C LEU A 513 28.43 7.69 16.19
N GLY A 514 28.99 8.24 17.26
CA GLY A 514 30.31 8.88 17.31
C GLY A 514 31.50 7.90 17.34
N GLY A 515 31.26 6.60 17.13
CA GLY A 515 32.31 5.58 17.05
C GLY A 515 32.76 4.99 18.39
N ALA A 516 32.00 5.20 19.48
CA ALA A 516 32.27 4.51 20.73
C ALA A 516 32.11 2.99 20.61
N LYS A 517 32.69 2.24 21.56
CA LYS A 517 32.51 0.79 21.64
C LYS A 517 31.06 0.47 21.98
N LEU A 518 30.58 -0.66 21.46
CA LEU A 518 29.24 -1.17 21.75
C LEU A 518 29.17 -1.54 23.24
N PRO A 519 28.16 -1.05 23.99
CA PRO A 519 27.99 -1.41 25.39
C PRO A 519 27.60 -2.89 25.51
N LYS A 520 28.19 -3.59 26.48
CA LYS A 520 27.77 -4.94 26.87
C LYS A 520 26.47 -4.91 27.68
N PRO A 521 25.73 -6.02 27.80
CA PRO A 521 24.44 -6.05 28.51
C PRO A 521 24.48 -5.48 29.94
N ASP A 522 25.52 -5.78 30.70
CA ASP A 522 25.72 -5.35 32.09
C ASP A 522 26.34 -3.94 32.23
N GLU A 523 26.94 -3.42 31.16
CA GLU A 523 27.54 -2.09 31.14
C GLU A 523 26.47 -0.99 31.22
N LYS A 524 26.84 0.15 31.82
CA LYS A 524 25.95 1.28 31.98
C LYS A 524 25.85 2.10 30.69
N VAL A 525 24.63 2.58 30.43
CA VAL A 525 24.33 3.59 29.41
C VAL A 525 23.65 4.78 30.08
N VAL A 526 23.88 5.96 29.55
CA VAL A 526 23.25 7.20 30.01
C VAL A 526 22.37 7.75 28.90
N LEU A 527 21.07 7.85 29.17
CA LEU A 527 20.13 8.52 28.29
C LEU A 527 19.94 9.96 28.74
N PHE A 528 19.84 10.89 27.79
CA PHE A 528 19.66 12.32 28.08
C PHE A 528 18.71 12.99 27.09
N SER A 529 18.09 14.09 27.51
CA SER A 529 17.19 14.88 26.66
C SER A 529 17.98 15.75 25.68
N VAL A 530 17.70 15.60 24.39
CA VAL A 530 18.24 16.46 23.32
C VAL A 530 17.21 17.56 23.01
N PRO A 531 17.56 18.85 23.00
CA PRO A 531 16.60 19.89 22.62
C PRO A 531 16.17 19.74 21.13
N PRO A 532 14.90 20.00 20.80
CA PRO A 532 14.45 19.98 19.41
C PRO A 532 15.16 21.06 18.57
N GLY A 533 15.55 20.72 17.34
CA GLY A 533 16.15 21.67 16.38
C GLY A 533 17.64 21.97 16.57
N GLU A 534 18.29 21.35 17.55
CA GLU A 534 19.74 21.48 17.77
C GLU A 534 20.56 20.67 16.76
N GLU A 535 21.77 21.16 16.46
CA GLU A 535 22.71 20.44 15.62
C GLU A 535 23.17 19.15 16.32
N LEU A 536 23.07 18.02 15.61
CA LEU A 536 23.48 16.71 16.11
C LEU A 536 24.93 16.36 15.72
N SER A 537 25.68 17.26 15.11
CA SER A 537 27.03 16.96 14.63
C SER A 537 27.97 16.56 15.77
N ARG A 538 28.70 15.46 15.54
CA ARG A 538 29.81 15.01 16.40
C ARG A 538 31.18 15.39 15.83
N ALA A 539 31.18 16.00 14.65
CA ALA A 539 32.38 16.23 13.85
C ALA A 539 33.03 17.58 14.16
N THR A 540 32.36 18.47 14.90
CA THR A 540 32.93 19.78 15.20
C THR A 540 34.23 19.63 16.01
N PRO A 541 35.35 20.21 15.57
CA PRO A 541 36.64 20.09 16.25
C PRO A 541 36.61 20.50 17.73
N ALA A 542 35.87 21.56 18.04
CA ALA A 542 35.68 22.05 19.40
C ALA A 542 35.03 21.02 20.34
N TYR A 543 34.02 20.28 19.86
CA TYR A 543 33.39 19.21 20.63
C TYR A 543 34.34 18.03 20.85
N GLN A 544 35.10 17.63 19.83
CA GLN A 544 36.04 16.51 19.95
C GLN A 544 37.14 16.81 20.96
N ALA A 545 37.67 18.04 20.93
CA ALA A 545 38.60 18.58 21.91
C ALA A 545 38.02 18.53 23.34
N ALA A 546 36.80 19.04 23.52
CA ALA A 546 36.10 19.06 24.79
C ALA A 546 35.84 17.63 25.34
N ALA A 547 35.42 16.70 24.49
CA ALA A 547 35.17 15.30 24.87
C ALA A 547 36.47 14.58 25.29
N LEU A 548 37.57 14.80 24.58
CA LEU A 548 38.87 14.24 24.93
C LEU A 548 39.40 14.81 26.25
N THR A 549 39.26 16.13 26.43
CA THR A 549 39.62 16.84 27.65
C THR A 549 38.86 16.29 28.86
N LEU A 550 37.56 16.07 28.72
CA LEU A 550 36.71 15.48 29.75
C LEU A 550 37.12 14.04 30.08
N GLN A 551 37.41 13.21 29.07
CA GLN A 551 37.85 11.83 29.26
C GLN A 551 39.16 11.72 30.04
N LEU A 552 40.12 12.62 29.74
CA LEU A 552 41.37 12.68 30.48
C LEU A 552 41.16 13.16 31.92
N ALA A 553 40.34 14.21 32.10
CA ALA A 553 40.04 14.76 33.42
C ALA A 553 39.42 13.71 34.33
N SER A 554 38.43 12.95 33.84
CA SER A 554 37.83 11.86 34.60
C SER A 554 38.80 10.70 34.85
N ALA A 555 39.74 10.42 33.94
CA ALA A 555 40.76 9.39 34.16
C ALA A 555 41.75 9.78 35.27
N VAL A 556 42.05 11.08 35.42
CA VAL A 556 42.85 11.60 36.53
C VAL A 556 42.04 11.56 37.83
N ALA A 557 40.80 12.03 37.81
CA ALA A 557 39.91 12.03 38.99
C ALA A 557 39.63 10.62 39.54
N THR A 558 39.64 9.58 38.69
CA THR A 558 39.42 8.20 39.16
C THR A 558 40.72 7.46 39.53
N ALA A 559 41.86 8.16 39.60
CA ALA A 559 43.18 7.53 39.73
C ALA A 559 43.39 6.83 41.08
N ASP A 560 42.81 7.37 42.14
CA ASP A 560 42.85 6.82 43.51
C ASP A 560 41.78 5.74 43.77
N GLY A 561 40.89 5.53 42.79
CA GLY A 561 39.83 4.54 42.83
C GLY A 561 38.47 5.08 43.27
N ASP A 562 38.34 6.36 43.62
CA ASP A 562 37.07 6.98 44.00
C ASP A 562 36.89 8.35 43.33
N PHE A 563 35.96 8.44 42.37
CA PHE A 563 35.65 9.71 41.72
C PHE A 563 34.67 10.50 42.61
N SER A 564 35.20 11.50 43.31
CA SER A 564 34.49 12.22 44.37
C SER A 564 33.35 13.10 43.84
N VAL A 565 32.36 13.39 44.70
CA VAL A 565 31.25 14.31 44.35
C VAL A 565 31.77 15.74 44.10
N ALA A 566 32.85 16.14 44.75
CA ALA A 566 33.45 17.46 44.58
C ALA A 566 34.08 17.60 43.18
N GLU A 567 34.88 16.62 42.77
CA GLU A 567 35.48 16.55 41.43
C GLU A 567 34.41 16.50 40.34
N MET A 568 33.35 15.72 40.55
CA MET A 568 32.22 15.65 39.61
C MET A 568 31.54 17.02 39.47
N THR A 569 31.33 17.72 40.59
CA THR A 569 30.70 19.05 40.60
C THR A 569 31.61 20.08 39.90
N HIS A 570 32.92 19.98 40.09
CA HIS A 570 33.90 20.82 39.43
C HIS A 570 33.88 20.62 37.92
N LEU A 571 34.00 19.37 37.45
CA LEU A 571 33.98 19.06 36.01
C LEU A 571 32.64 19.41 35.35
N ARG A 572 31.53 19.21 36.06
CA ARG A 572 30.21 19.66 35.58
C ARG A 572 30.17 21.17 35.38
N THR A 573 30.64 21.93 36.36
CA THR A 573 30.67 23.41 36.29
C THR A 573 31.55 23.86 35.12
N GLN A 574 32.67 23.17 34.90
CA GLN A 574 33.58 23.47 33.81
C GLN A 574 32.93 23.22 32.44
N VAL A 575 32.31 22.05 32.24
CA VAL A 575 31.58 21.73 30.99
C VAL A 575 30.49 22.76 30.70
N GLN A 576 29.76 23.21 31.74
CA GLN A 576 28.73 24.24 31.59
C GLN A 576 29.26 25.63 31.23
N SER A 577 30.54 25.91 31.50
CA SER A 577 31.17 27.19 31.18
C SER A 577 31.66 27.30 29.73
N TRP A 578 31.65 26.19 28.97
CA TRP A 578 32.14 26.14 27.59
C TRP A 578 31.17 26.82 26.61
N THR A 579 31.28 28.15 26.49
CA THR A 579 30.43 29.00 25.65
C THR A 579 30.56 28.76 24.15
N HIS A 580 31.66 28.13 23.72
CA HIS A 580 31.95 27.79 22.33
C HIS A 580 31.26 26.50 21.83
N LEU A 581 30.50 25.83 22.69
CA LEU A 581 29.79 24.59 22.39
C LEU A 581 28.29 24.81 22.29
N THR A 582 27.62 23.99 21.48
CA THR A 582 26.16 24.01 21.39
C THR A 582 25.52 23.48 22.69
N PRO A 583 24.28 23.87 23.01
CA PRO A 583 23.54 23.29 24.14
C PRO A 583 23.48 21.76 24.09
N ASN A 584 23.35 21.17 22.91
CA ASN A 584 23.38 19.72 22.73
C ASN A 584 24.75 19.10 23.07
N HIS A 585 25.84 19.71 22.61
CA HIS A 585 27.20 19.29 22.98
C HIS A 585 27.41 19.31 24.49
N ILE A 586 27.00 20.38 25.16
CA ILE A 586 27.09 20.50 26.62
C ILE A 586 26.31 19.37 27.30
N ARG A 587 25.04 19.14 26.91
CA ARG A 587 24.22 18.05 27.49
C ARG A 587 24.83 16.67 27.26
N ARG A 588 25.37 16.42 26.06
CA ARG A 588 26.05 15.16 25.75
C ARG A 588 27.31 14.97 26.59
N LEU A 589 28.14 16.00 26.76
CA LEU A 589 29.32 15.96 27.61
C LEU A 589 28.96 15.71 29.08
N LEU A 590 27.88 16.30 29.58
CA LEU A 590 27.38 16.03 30.93
C LEU A 590 26.88 14.58 31.10
N ALA A 591 26.23 14.02 30.08
CA ALA A 591 25.85 12.61 30.06
C ALA A 591 27.08 11.69 30.03
N HIS A 592 28.10 12.05 29.25
CA HIS A 592 29.36 11.32 29.16
C HIS A 592 30.14 11.39 30.48
N LEU A 593 30.18 12.55 31.15
CA LEU A 593 30.75 12.69 32.50
C LEU A 593 30.06 11.75 33.50
N ARG A 594 28.72 11.67 33.45
CA ARG A 594 27.96 10.74 34.31
C ARG A 594 28.31 9.28 34.01
N LEU A 595 28.54 8.93 32.75
CA LEU A 595 28.98 7.59 32.36
C LEU A 595 30.39 7.30 32.87
N LEU A 596 31.34 8.23 32.71
CA LEU A 596 32.73 8.07 33.15
C LEU A 596 32.86 7.87 34.66
N MET A 597 31.96 8.48 35.45
CA MET A 597 31.87 8.27 36.89
C MET A 597 31.44 6.83 37.26
N LEU A 598 30.63 6.19 36.42
CA LEU A 598 30.16 4.81 36.63
C LEU A 598 31.09 3.77 35.99
N ALA A 599 31.78 4.15 34.92
CA ALA A 599 32.66 3.32 34.12
C ALA A 599 33.87 4.15 33.64
N PRO A 600 34.96 4.21 34.43
CA PRO A 600 36.11 5.06 34.15
C PRO A 600 36.82 4.69 32.83
N ALA A 601 37.31 5.71 32.12
CA ALA A 601 38.06 5.50 30.88
C ALA A 601 39.48 4.96 31.15
N SER A 602 39.94 4.03 30.29
CA SER A 602 41.33 3.58 30.32
C SER A 602 42.24 4.55 29.55
N LEU A 603 43.36 4.96 30.15
CA LEU A 603 44.38 5.76 29.44
C LEU A 603 44.90 5.06 28.17
N THR A 604 44.94 3.74 28.17
CA THR A 604 45.37 2.95 27.01
C THR A 604 44.46 3.16 25.80
N SER A 605 43.15 3.37 26.01
CA SER A 605 42.21 3.66 24.92
C SER A 605 42.26 5.10 24.43
N LEU A 606 42.83 6.02 25.21
CA LEU A 606 42.93 7.44 24.87
C LEU A 606 44.23 7.77 24.11
N LYS A 607 45.30 6.98 24.29
CA LYS A 607 46.61 7.24 23.69
C LYS A 607 46.57 7.48 22.17
N LYS A 608 45.82 6.66 21.42
CA LYS A 608 45.66 6.82 19.96
C LYS A 608 45.01 8.15 19.54
N LYS A 609 44.18 8.74 20.40
CA LYS A 609 43.54 10.05 20.15
C LYS A 609 44.44 11.23 20.51
N LEU A 610 45.51 11.00 21.28
CA LEU A 610 46.45 12.02 21.73
C LEU A 610 47.68 12.14 20.83
N GLU A 611 48.03 11.07 20.12
CA GLU A 611 49.18 11.04 19.19
C GLU A 611 49.15 12.15 18.12
N PRO A 612 48.01 12.43 17.45
CA PRO A 612 47.92 13.45 16.40
C PRO A 612 48.05 14.89 16.90
N LEU A 613 48.00 15.14 18.20
CA LEU A 613 48.04 16.48 18.77
C LEU A 613 49.43 17.12 18.59
N ASP A 614 49.48 18.42 18.34
CA ASP A 614 50.71 19.18 18.26
C ASP A 614 51.30 19.45 19.66
N ALA A 615 52.52 19.99 19.72
CA ALA A 615 53.20 20.22 20.98
C ALA A 615 52.45 21.24 21.87
N ALA A 616 51.86 22.29 21.28
CA ALA A 616 51.16 23.34 22.01
C ALA A 616 49.88 22.82 22.68
N ALA A 617 49.08 22.02 21.96
CA ALA A 617 47.87 21.40 22.47
C ALA A 617 48.19 20.32 23.51
N LYS A 618 49.25 19.53 23.31
CA LYS A 618 49.74 18.57 24.32
C LYS A 618 50.11 19.28 25.63
N GLU A 619 50.83 20.40 25.58
CA GLU A 619 51.16 21.19 26.77
C GLU A 619 49.92 21.81 27.43
N ALA A 620 48.98 22.31 26.64
CA ALA A 620 47.75 22.90 27.15
C ALA A 620 46.89 21.85 27.89
N VAL A 621 46.73 20.65 27.32
CA VAL A 621 46.05 19.51 27.95
C VAL A 621 46.74 19.12 29.26
N ALA A 622 48.07 19.07 29.27
CA ALA A 622 48.86 18.73 30.47
C ALA A 622 48.68 19.74 31.61
N ALA A 623 48.67 21.03 31.31
CA ALA A 623 48.40 22.10 32.27
C ALA A 623 46.96 22.06 32.81
N PHE A 624 45.99 21.79 31.93
CA PHE A 624 44.60 21.63 32.33
C PHE A 624 44.42 20.42 33.27
N MET A 625 45.03 19.27 32.96
CA MET A 625 45.02 18.09 33.83
C MET A 625 45.61 18.36 35.22
N ALA A 626 46.72 19.10 35.30
CA ALA A 626 47.31 19.50 36.58
C ALA A 626 46.36 20.39 37.40
N THR A 627 45.55 21.21 36.72
CA THR A 627 44.57 22.07 37.41
C THR A 627 43.35 21.30 37.89
N VAL A 628 42.87 20.32 37.12
CA VAL A 628 41.79 19.41 37.55
C VAL A 628 42.19 18.64 38.81
N ALA A 629 43.38 18.04 38.83
CA ALA A 629 43.88 17.29 39.99
C ALA A 629 43.99 18.18 41.25
N GLN A 630 44.29 19.47 41.07
CA GLN A 630 44.45 20.41 42.18
C GLN A 630 43.11 21.00 42.69
N SER A 631 41.98 20.67 42.06
CA SER A 631 40.68 21.29 42.32
C SER A 631 40.13 21.04 43.73
N ASP A 632 40.44 19.90 44.33
CA ASP A 632 40.05 19.53 45.71
C ASP A 632 41.03 20.05 46.78
N GLY A 633 42.05 20.83 46.37
CA GLY A 633 42.99 21.50 47.28
C GLY A 633 44.19 20.67 47.72
N ALA A 634 44.19 19.35 47.49
CA ALA A 634 45.34 18.47 47.71
C ALA A 634 45.41 17.37 46.63
N VAL A 635 46.56 17.23 45.98
CA VAL A 635 46.80 16.17 44.98
C VAL A 635 47.40 14.94 45.65
N SER A 636 46.75 13.80 45.54
CA SER A 636 47.22 12.53 46.08
C SER A 636 48.43 11.98 45.31
N PRO A 637 49.27 11.14 45.94
CA PRO A 637 50.38 10.47 45.23
C PRO A 637 49.93 9.58 44.07
N MET A 638 48.68 9.07 44.10
CA MET A 638 48.13 8.25 43.02
C MET A 638 47.74 9.10 41.81
N GLU A 639 47.14 10.27 42.03
CA GLU A 639 46.86 11.25 40.97
C GLU A 639 48.15 11.79 40.35
N VAL A 640 49.19 12.09 41.14
CA VAL A 640 50.50 12.50 40.59
C VAL A 640 51.08 11.41 39.68
N LYS A 641 51.04 10.14 40.11
CA LYS A 641 51.48 9.01 39.27
C LYS A 641 50.64 8.87 38.00
N MET A 642 49.34 9.17 38.07
CA MET A 642 48.46 9.15 36.91
C MET A 642 48.78 10.30 35.95
N LEU A 643 48.99 11.51 36.47
CA LEU A 643 49.47 12.67 35.71
C LEU A 643 50.82 12.40 35.04
N GLU A 644 51.78 11.76 35.72
CA GLU A 644 53.04 11.35 35.10
C GLU A 644 52.82 10.39 33.91
N LYS A 645 51.87 9.46 34.01
CA LYS A 645 51.48 8.59 32.89
C LYS A 645 50.82 9.37 31.75
N VAL A 646 49.97 10.35 32.07
CA VAL A 646 49.34 11.25 31.08
C VAL A 646 50.40 12.09 30.37
N TYR A 647 51.35 12.69 31.10
CA TYR A 647 52.44 13.49 30.53
C TYR A 647 53.31 12.63 29.61
N LYS A 648 53.65 11.41 30.05
CA LYS A 648 54.35 10.43 29.21
C LYS A 648 53.57 10.07 27.95
N ALA A 649 52.24 9.92 28.04
CA ALA A 649 51.39 9.64 26.88
C ALA A 649 51.28 10.82 25.92
N LEU A 650 51.38 12.06 26.43
CA LEU A 650 51.44 13.29 25.65
C LEU A 650 52.84 13.57 25.07
N GLY A 651 53.87 12.80 25.45
CA GLY A 651 55.25 13.03 25.02
C GLY A 651 55.95 14.18 25.76
N ILE A 652 55.44 14.59 26.91
CA ILE A 652 55.99 15.64 27.78
C ILE A 652 56.83 14.99 28.88
N GLU A 653 57.90 15.66 29.32
CA GLU A 653 58.74 15.18 30.42
C GLU A 653 57.89 15.00 31.71
N PRO A 654 57.82 13.78 32.29
CA PRO A 654 56.95 13.51 33.45
C PRO A 654 57.27 14.38 34.68
N LYS A 655 58.52 14.82 34.85
CA LYS A 655 58.93 15.67 35.98
C LYS A 655 58.26 17.05 35.96
N LYS A 656 57.76 17.50 34.80
CA LYS A 656 57.03 18.77 34.66
C LYS A 656 55.67 18.74 35.40
N VAL A 657 55.14 17.55 35.72
CA VAL A 657 53.92 17.42 36.54
C VAL A 657 54.04 18.19 37.85
N PHE A 658 55.18 18.11 38.53
CA PHE A 658 55.37 18.77 39.82
C PHE A 658 55.36 20.30 39.71
N SER A 659 55.96 20.87 38.65
CA SER A 659 55.91 22.32 38.43
C SER A 659 54.51 22.79 38.06
N ASP A 660 53.81 22.02 37.23
CA ASP A 660 52.49 22.41 36.72
C ASP A 660 51.41 22.27 37.79
N VAL A 661 51.47 21.25 38.65
CA VAL A 661 50.61 21.12 39.83
C VAL A 661 50.88 22.24 40.85
N HIS A 662 52.16 22.57 41.11
CA HIS A 662 52.49 23.70 41.99
C HIS A 662 52.03 25.05 41.42
N ALA A 663 52.16 25.25 40.10
CA ALA A 663 51.65 26.45 39.43
C ALA A 663 50.12 26.54 39.53
N ALA A 664 49.42 25.41 39.37
CA ALA A 664 47.97 25.32 39.57
C ALA A 664 47.57 25.64 41.02
N ALA A 665 48.31 25.13 42.01
CA ALA A 665 48.08 25.41 43.43
C ALA A 665 48.34 26.88 43.81
N ALA A 666 49.42 27.45 43.27
CA ALA A 666 49.82 28.84 43.49
C ALA A 666 48.95 29.84 42.71
N GLY A 667 48.17 29.38 41.71
CA GLY A 667 47.39 30.25 40.83
C GLY A 667 48.23 31.17 39.95
N THR A 668 49.52 30.87 39.77
CA THR A 668 50.48 31.70 39.04
C THR A 668 51.29 30.83 38.09
N ARG A 669 51.26 31.19 36.81
CA ARG A 669 52.23 30.73 35.83
C ARG A 669 53.61 31.27 36.26
N PRO A 670 54.70 30.47 36.27
CA PRO A 670 55.99 31.00 36.66
C PRO A 670 56.52 31.89 35.52
N ALA A 671 56.53 33.19 35.75
CA ALA A 671 57.46 34.11 35.09
C ALA A 671 58.73 34.20 35.95
N PRO A 672 59.94 34.24 35.37
CA PRO A 672 61.16 34.32 36.14
C PRO A 672 61.32 35.73 36.74
N GLY A 673 61.11 35.84 38.05
CA GLY A 673 61.49 37.01 38.86
C GLY A 673 60.48 37.36 39.96
N ALA A 674 60.93 37.18 41.23
CA ALA A 674 60.52 37.82 42.51
C ALA A 674 59.01 38.11 42.77
N GLU A 675 58.40 37.88 43.93
CA GLU A 675 58.84 38.00 45.31
C GLU A 675 57.75 37.42 46.25
N LYS A 676 58.10 37.12 47.50
CA LYS A 676 57.22 36.53 48.52
C LYS A 676 56.08 37.46 48.91
N VAL A 677 54.83 36.96 48.95
CA VAL A 677 53.75 37.58 49.74
C VAL A 677 53.02 36.53 50.57
N ALA A 678 52.86 36.85 51.85
CA ALA A 678 52.34 36.03 52.91
C ALA A 678 50.82 35.80 52.84
N THR A 679 50.41 34.70 53.47
CA THR A 679 49.06 34.17 53.64
C THR A 679 48.14 35.07 54.45
N THR A 680 46.92 35.33 53.97
CA THR A 680 45.70 35.46 54.81
C THR A 680 44.41 35.32 53.97
N GLY A 681 43.47 34.50 54.47
CA GLY A 681 42.03 34.59 54.15
C GLY A 681 41.54 33.82 52.93
N PHE A 682 40.95 32.64 53.15
CA PHE A 682 40.21 31.90 52.12
C PHE A 682 38.91 32.65 51.76
N LYS A 683 38.93 33.35 50.63
CA LYS A 683 37.75 33.83 49.90
C LYS A 683 37.88 33.34 48.46
N LEU A 684 36.84 32.70 47.94
CA LEU A 684 36.79 32.32 46.52
C LEU A 684 36.98 33.57 45.66
N ASP A 685 38.09 33.62 44.93
CA ASP A 685 38.44 34.72 44.05
C ASP A 685 37.83 34.47 42.65
N PRO A 686 36.83 35.27 42.23
CA PRO A 686 36.20 35.13 40.91
C PRO A 686 37.17 35.36 39.74
N ALA A 687 38.29 36.05 39.95
CA ALA A 687 39.33 36.20 38.93
C ALA A 687 40.06 34.86 38.66
N ARG A 688 40.13 33.99 39.68
CA ARG A 688 40.76 32.67 39.62
C ARG A 688 39.94 31.69 38.78
N ILE A 689 38.61 31.77 38.86
CA ILE A 689 37.67 30.98 38.04
C ILE A 689 37.75 31.43 36.57
N ALA A 690 37.82 32.75 36.32
CA ALA A 690 37.91 33.30 34.96
C ALA A 690 39.23 32.93 34.24
N ALA A 691 40.35 32.86 34.96
CA ALA A 691 41.64 32.43 34.38
C ALA A 691 41.62 30.96 33.94
N LEU A 692 41.04 30.09 34.78
CA LEU A 692 40.84 28.67 34.52
C LEU A 692 39.89 28.41 33.32
N GLN A 693 38.84 29.22 33.19
CA GLN A 693 37.93 29.21 32.05
C GLN A 693 38.65 29.56 30.75
N LYS A 694 39.48 30.63 30.77
CA LYS A 694 40.22 31.09 29.60
C LYS A 694 41.29 30.09 29.13
N ASP A 695 41.94 29.42 30.07
CA ASP A 695 42.92 28.36 29.73
C ASP A 695 42.23 27.14 29.12
N THR A 696 41.02 26.80 29.56
CA THR A 696 40.25 25.69 29.00
C THR A 696 39.67 26.02 27.62
N GLU A 697 39.19 27.24 27.41
CA GLU A 697 38.80 27.72 26.07
C GLU A 697 39.99 27.70 25.10
N LYS A 698 41.19 28.06 25.59
CA LYS A 698 42.42 28.02 24.80
C LYS A 698 42.84 26.59 24.45
N VAL A 699 42.71 25.64 25.38
CA VAL A 699 42.96 24.20 25.14
C VAL A 699 41.97 23.68 24.09
N SER A 700 40.67 23.95 24.26
CA SER A 700 39.64 23.55 23.30
C SER A 700 39.87 24.15 21.91
N ALA A 701 40.25 25.43 21.83
CA ALA A 701 40.55 26.12 20.58
C ALA A 701 41.82 25.60 19.88
N LEU A 702 42.88 25.29 20.64
CA LEU A 702 44.12 24.72 20.10
C LEU A 702 43.92 23.28 19.62
N LEU A 703 43.18 22.46 20.39
CA LEU A 703 42.80 21.12 19.98
C LEU A 703 41.87 21.14 18.73
N ALA A 704 41.01 22.15 18.61
CA ALA A 704 40.12 22.32 17.46
C ALA A 704 40.86 22.59 16.14
N GLY A 705 42.01 23.27 16.16
CA GLY A 705 42.81 23.50 14.96
C GLY A 705 43.30 22.21 14.29
N ILE A 706 43.53 21.15 15.07
CA ILE A 706 44.13 19.89 14.60
C ILE A 706 43.07 18.92 14.07
N PHE A 707 41.89 18.89 14.69
CA PHE A 707 40.77 18.10 14.16
C PHE A 707 40.16 18.73 12.88
N ALA A 708 40.49 19.98 12.56
CA ALA A 708 40.19 20.59 11.27
C ALA A 708 41.19 20.20 10.15
N GLU A 709 42.46 19.90 10.50
CA GLU A 709 43.53 19.59 9.52
C GLU A 709 43.56 18.12 9.05
N VAL A 710 42.70 17.25 9.60
CA VAL A 710 42.54 15.85 9.11
C VAL A 710 41.55 15.75 7.94
N GLU A 711 40.86 16.84 7.59
CA GLU A 711 40.32 16.99 6.23
C GLU A 711 41.46 17.45 5.30
N ALA A 712 42.24 16.48 4.85
CA ALA A 712 43.07 16.69 3.68
C ALA A 712 42.15 16.98 2.48
N ALA A 713 42.31 18.19 1.95
CA ALA A 713 41.73 18.67 0.72
C ALA A 713 41.85 17.65 -0.43
N PRO A 714 40.88 17.63 -1.36
CA PRO A 714 40.96 16.80 -2.56
C PRO A 714 42.24 17.14 -3.31
N ALA A 715 43.04 16.11 -3.60
CA ALA A 715 44.17 16.24 -4.49
C ALA A 715 43.66 16.79 -5.83
N LEU A 716 44.18 17.95 -6.20
CA LEU A 716 44.15 18.47 -7.57
C LEU A 716 44.80 17.41 -8.47
N VAL A 717 43.97 16.68 -9.21
CA VAL A 717 44.36 16.05 -10.46
C VAL A 717 43.92 17.01 -11.55
N GLU A 718 44.90 17.45 -12.33
CA GLU A 718 44.75 18.30 -13.50
C GLU A 718 43.62 17.82 -14.41
N GLU A 719 42.82 18.78 -14.87
CA GLU A 719 41.90 18.66 -15.99
C GLU A 719 42.61 18.05 -17.21
N LEU A 720 42.29 16.79 -17.49
CA LEU A 720 42.29 16.27 -18.84
C LEU A 720 40.84 15.99 -19.23
N ALA A 721 40.37 16.89 -20.09
CA ALA A 721 39.35 16.71 -21.11
C ALA A 721 38.24 15.68 -20.81
N GLU A 722 37.04 16.23 -20.67
CA GLU A 722 35.80 15.58 -21.06
C GLU A 722 35.98 14.84 -22.40
N GLU A 723 36.01 13.51 -22.35
CA GLU A 723 35.55 12.68 -23.46
C GLU A 723 34.20 12.08 -23.08
N GLU A 724 33.17 12.60 -23.76
CA GLU A 724 31.94 11.86 -24.03
C GLU A 724 32.30 10.48 -24.61
N GLY A 725 32.15 9.45 -23.78
CA GLY A 725 32.05 8.06 -24.23
C GLY A 725 30.62 7.58 -24.02
N GLY A 726 29.78 7.76 -25.04
CA GLY A 726 28.44 7.18 -25.06
C GLY A 726 28.52 5.65 -24.94
N ALA A 727 27.99 5.10 -23.85
CA ALA A 727 27.65 3.69 -23.76
C ALA A 727 26.12 3.58 -23.74
N ALA A 728 25.59 2.81 -24.71
CA ALA A 728 24.19 2.45 -24.80
C ALA A 728 23.68 1.88 -23.47
N ALA A 729 22.39 2.08 -23.20
CA ALA A 729 21.67 1.54 -22.06
C ALA A 729 22.13 0.11 -21.71
N SER A 730 22.78 -0.08 -20.55
CA SER A 730 23.14 -1.42 -20.11
C SER A 730 21.86 -2.17 -19.77
N LEU A 731 21.57 -3.20 -20.55
CA LEU A 731 20.40 -4.05 -20.37
C LEU A 731 20.44 -4.61 -18.93
N LEU A 732 19.38 -4.36 -18.15
CA LEU A 732 19.23 -4.87 -16.77
C LEU A 732 20.32 -4.42 -15.78
N GLY A 733 21.12 -3.38 -16.08
CA GLY A 733 22.23 -2.97 -15.21
C GLY A 733 23.41 -3.95 -15.17
N LEU A 734 23.45 -4.90 -16.12
CA LEU A 734 24.52 -5.87 -16.28
C LEU A 734 25.79 -5.21 -16.84
N ASP A 735 26.96 -5.81 -16.55
CA ASP A 735 28.19 -5.46 -17.25
C ASP A 735 28.12 -5.84 -18.74
N GLU A 736 29.02 -5.29 -19.55
CA GLU A 736 28.94 -5.38 -21.01
C GLU A 736 28.94 -6.83 -21.53
N ALA A 737 29.70 -7.73 -20.90
CA ALA A 737 29.77 -9.13 -21.31
C ALA A 737 28.43 -9.86 -21.06
N HIS A 738 27.85 -9.69 -19.88
CA HIS A 738 26.54 -10.27 -19.55
C HIS A 738 25.39 -9.61 -20.32
N ALA A 739 25.47 -8.31 -20.59
CA ALA A 739 24.50 -7.59 -21.41
C ALA A 739 24.54 -8.02 -22.88
N ALA A 740 25.73 -8.32 -23.43
CA ALA A 740 25.90 -8.86 -24.77
C ALA A 740 25.40 -10.31 -24.89
N PHE A 741 25.66 -11.12 -23.85
CA PHE A 741 25.14 -12.49 -23.79
C PHE A 741 23.60 -12.50 -23.71
N ALA A 742 23.00 -11.69 -22.84
CA ALA A 742 21.54 -11.55 -22.74
C ALA A 742 20.89 -11.06 -24.04
N ARG A 743 21.48 -10.08 -24.73
CA ARG A 743 21.00 -9.63 -26.05
C ARG A 743 21.00 -10.74 -27.10
N SER A 744 22.02 -11.59 -27.07
CA SER A 744 22.14 -12.72 -28.00
C SER A 744 21.06 -13.78 -27.76
N LEU A 745 20.75 -14.07 -26.49
CA LEU A 745 19.67 -14.99 -26.10
C LEU A 745 18.30 -14.57 -26.65
N LEU A 746 18.01 -13.26 -26.70
CA LEU A 746 16.74 -12.72 -27.21
C LEU A 746 16.51 -12.96 -28.72
N SER A 747 17.50 -13.44 -29.47
CA SER A 747 17.34 -13.71 -30.90
C SER A 747 16.51 -14.98 -31.19
N ARG A 748 16.38 -15.90 -30.23
CA ARG A 748 15.62 -17.16 -30.39
C ARG A 748 14.86 -17.51 -29.10
N PRO A 749 13.64 -18.07 -29.20
CA PRO A 749 12.85 -18.45 -28.02
C PRO A 749 13.39 -19.68 -27.28
N GLN A 750 14.23 -20.50 -27.92
CA GLN A 750 14.81 -21.73 -27.38
C GLN A 750 16.24 -21.91 -27.88
N TRP A 751 17.11 -22.42 -27.02
CA TRP A 751 18.52 -22.73 -27.30
C TRP A 751 18.90 -24.10 -26.77
N THR A 752 19.74 -24.83 -27.48
CA THR A 752 20.36 -26.04 -26.91
C THR A 752 21.54 -25.65 -26.01
N ARG A 753 21.81 -26.46 -24.99
CA ARG A 753 22.89 -26.16 -24.04
C ARG A 753 24.27 -26.11 -24.71
N ALA A 754 24.51 -26.92 -25.74
CA ALA A 754 25.75 -26.90 -26.51
C ALA A 754 25.96 -25.56 -27.24
N GLU A 755 24.92 -25.01 -27.87
CA GLU A 755 25.00 -23.70 -28.52
C GLU A 755 25.25 -22.56 -27.52
N LEU A 756 24.69 -22.66 -26.31
CA LEU A 756 24.91 -21.67 -25.26
C LEU A 756 26.32 -21.75 -24.67
N MET A 757 26.92 -22.94 -24.60
CA MET A 757 28.31 -23.08 -24.15
C MET A 757 29.27 -22.43 -25.14
N ASP A 758 29.05 -22.60 -26.45
CA ASP A 758 29.86 -21.96 -27.48
C ASP A 758 29.71 -20.42 -27.42
N LEU A 759 28.47 -19.93 -27.29
CA LEU A 759 28.16 -18.51 -27.20
C LEU A 759 28.72 -17.85 -25.92
N ALA A 760 28.71 -18.55 -24.79
CA ALA A 760 29.29 -18.06 -23.54
C ALA A 760 30.83 -18.07 -23.60
N ALA A 761 31.43 -19.08 -24.24
CA ALA A 761 32.88 -19.17 -24.42
C ALA A 761 33.42 -18.04 -25.31
N ASP A 762 32.70 -17.66 -26.36
CA ASP A 762 33.04 -16.52 -27.24
C ASP A 762 33.06 -15.18 -26.49
N LEU A 763 32.37 -15.08 -25.34
CA LEU A 763 32.32 -13.91 -24.47
C LEU A 763 33.16 -14.08 -23.19
N GLU A 764 33.99 -15.12 -23.10
CA GLU A 764 34.81 -15.47 -21.93
C GLU A 764 34.00 -15.69 -20.63
N LEU A 765 32.74 -16.12 -20.75
CA LEU A 765 31.84 -16.38 -19.62
C LEU A 765 31.69 -17.89 -19.35
N MET A 766 31.51 -18.24 -18.08
CA MET A 766 31.05 -19.58 -17.70
C MET A 766 29.54 -19.66 -17.84
N LEU A 767 29.03 -20.59 -18.64
CA LEU A 767 27.61 -20.68 -19.01
C LEU A 767 26.66 -20.62 -17.80
N ASP A 768 26.84 -21.50 -16.82
CA ASP A 768 25.91 -21.58 -15.67
C ASP A 768 25.95 -20.31 -14.81
N GLY A 769 27.14 -19.73 -14.62
CA GLY A 769 27.30 -18.47 -13.90
C GLY A 769 26.67 -17.30 -14.66
N ALA A 770 26.76 -17.28 -15.99
CA ALA A 770 26.15 -16.25 -16.83
C ALA A 770 24.62 -16.34 -16.84
N LEU A 771 24.06 -17.55 -16.94
CA LEU A 771 22.61 -17.77 -16.85
C LEU A 771 22.07 -17.39 -15.46
N GLU A 772 22.77 -17.76 -14.38
CA GLU A 772 22.41 -17.39 -13.02
C GLU A 772 22.43 -15.87 -12.83
N ARG A 773 23.50 -15.19 -13.30
CA ARG A 773 23.65 -13.73 -13.21
C ARG A 773 22.55 -12.97 -13.96
N ILE A 774 22.21 -13.45 -15.17
CA ILE A 774 21.14 -12.84 -15.99
C ILE A 774 19.77 -13.12 -15.37
N ASN A 775 19.55 -14.32 -14.85
CA ASN A 775 18.31 -14.64 -14.13
C ASN A 775 18.15 -13.79 -12.88
N GLU A 776 19.21 -13.62 -12.08
CA GLU A 776 19.23 -12.74 -10.90
C GLU A 776 18.88 -11.30 -11.29
N ALA A 777 19.52 -10.76 -12.33
CA ALA A 777 19.24 -9.40 -12.83
C ALA A 777 17.80 -9.26 -13.38
N SER A 778 17.27 -10.31 -14.03
CA SER A 778 15.89 -10.34 -14.52
C SER A 778 14.88 -10.45 -13.39
N PHE A 779 15.20 -11.21 -12.32
CA PHE A 779 14.38 -11.25 -11.11
C PHE A 779 14.34 -9.89 -10.43
N ASP A 780 15.49 -9.22 -10.31
CA ASP A 780 15.58 -7.89 -9.72
C ASP A 780 14.77 -6.83 -10.50
N ALA A 781 14.73 -6.94 -11.83
CA ALA A 781 14.04 -5.97 -12.69
C ALA A 781 12.56 -6.29 -12.96
N TYR A 782 12.22 -7.57 -13.16
CA TYR A 782 10.93 -7.99 -13.72
C TYR A 782 10.22 -9.10 -12.92
N ASP A 783 10.81 -9.55 -11.79
CA ASP A 783 10.29 -10.60 -10.89
C ASP A 783 10.02 -11.94 -11.61
N ALA A 784 10.81 -12.23 -12.65
CA ALA A 784 10.75 -13.47 -13.43
C ALA A 784 12.15 -13.84 -13.94
N PRO A 785 12.47 -15.14 -14.08
CA PRO A 785 13.74 -15.57 -14.66
C PRO A 785 13.77 -15.21 -16.14
N PHE A 786 14.95 -14.86 -16.64
CA PHE A 786 15.20 -14.60 -18.04
C PHE A 786 15.18 -15.90 -18.86
N THR A 787 15.69 -16.98 -18.29
CA THR A 787 15.76 -18.31 -18.89
C THR A 787 15.26 -19.40 -17.94
N GLU A 788 14.58 -20.41 -18.49
CA GLU A 788 14.09 -21.59 -17.76
C GLU A 788 14.48 -22.90 -18.47
N GLY A 789 14.60 -24.00 -17.71
CA GLY A 789 14.99 -25.30 -18.26
C GLY A 789 16.50 -25.52 -18.37
N ASP A 790 16.91 -26.78 -18.52
CA ASP A 790 18.32 -27.19 -18.56
C ASP A 790 18.82 -27.53 -19.99
N ASP A 791 18.00 -28.22 -20.80
CA ASP A 791 18.22 -28.46 -22.24
C ASP A 791 16.92 -28.99 -22.89
N PRO A 792 16.27 -28.25 -23.83
CA PRO A 792 16.63 -26.91 -24.27
C PRO A 792 16.37 -25.86 -23.17
N VAL A 793 17.10 -24.76 -23.24
CA VAL A 793 16.90 -23.57 -22.42
C VAL A 793 15.87 -22.67 -23.12
N ASP A 794 14.76 -22.41 -22.44
CA ASP A 794 13.66 -21.56 -22.89
C ASP A 794 13.88 -20.11 -22.46
N ILE A 795 13.65 -19.15 -23.37
CA ILE A 795 13.70 -17.71 -23.07
C ILE A 795 12.31 -17.23 -22.65
N ASN A 796 12.22 -16.58 -21.50
CA ASN A 796 10.94 -16.14 -20.95
C ASN A 796 10.34 -14.99 -21.79
N THR A 797 9.30 -15.31 -22.55
CA THR A 797 8.62 -14.37 -23.45
C THR A 797 8.02 -13.15 -22.75
N GLU A 798 7.66 -13.25 -21.46
CA GLU A 798 7.14 -12.12 -20.68
C GLU A 798 8.24 -11.11 -20.35
N VAL A 799 9.48 -11.57 -20.16
CA VAL A 799 10.65 -10.70 -19.93
C VAL A 799 11.06 -10.02 -21.24
N PHE A 800 10.98 -10.74 -22.36
CA PHE A 800 11.25 -10.17 -23.69
C PHE A 800 10.31 -9.02 -24.06
N GLU A 801 9.00 -9.18 -23.85
CA GLU A 801 8.02 -8.11 -24.12
C GLU A 801 8.23 -6.88 -23.23
N LYS A 802 8.71 -7.07 -21.99
CA LYS A 802 9.00 -5.99 -21.04
C LYS A 802 10.32 -5.26 -21.34
N ILE A 803 11.30 -5.92 -21.96
CA ILE A 803 12.57 -5.32 -22.39
C ILE A 803 12.41 -4.52 -23.69
N ALA A 804 11.47 -4.91 -24.55
CA ALA A 804 11.21 -4.26 -25.84
C ALA A 804 10.25 -3.05 -25.76
N ALA A 805 9.60 -2.83 -24.61
CA ALA A 805 8.68 -1.72 -24.32
C ALA A 805 9.41 -0.55 -23.64
#